data_AF-A0A960MCU1-F1
#
_entry.id   AF-A0A960MCU1-F1
#
_cell.length_a   1.000
_cell.length_b   1.000
_cell.length_c   1.000
_cell.angle_alpha   90.00
_cell.angle_beta   90.00
_cell.angle_gamma   90.00
#
_symmetry.space_group_name_H-M   'P 1'
#
loop_
_entity.id
_entity.type
_entity.pdbx_description
1 polymer ?
#
loop_
_entity_poly.entity_id
_entity_poly.type
_entity_poly.pdbx_seq_one_letter_code
_entity_poly.pdbx_strand_id
1 'polypeptide(L)'
;MAAKTALAMACLAGVSLWADEATDSQLIDPLQPIENPTGPLATDLDFSRFNKKEGFFDPREHGEVLHFFDRFLAAQGISNEGTAADLHRLHELIEADVKLTRKIEKRVDDQYDALDKTIEKIEEAFEDQRYGKEEDEKGATAPDLDRLFELRKEIKPLKDERKRLRTFLDQEEPALDRLESALRQPENARQRIEACGFAVRTLYSLFSDRVMADHDDKDFAVGLRSGLQYANCFLGRPEINSVPYYGPFERQRSLGSWKAKQEATNLCDPAQPGRFLTDKELAKLSPVAVGDLDLSPDNPMWHTRAHMETVHPDTWSEIENYIADRVTEDLMDKKKFRKAHPEFRYDLHAARRVLFWDGVKTSATSPKIETVDALGQEWKMKWADEAVVEPFGNRLRVALGAKFCDLTYVDVGGASHLLILPGKEDRQLHPGDAMPLTVEELITVMEESTYHFNVRPFIRDSGTITAGNADTILRSLPAEGKKGYRKQDLIGRTWVSFKESMVEAKHDVLNLGGPAALFCDLTYGDRALRQAFLFSLWMEDKDNKEANFRTAWLPDFAGKPSQYIEYFHDPGFSFGGLARSAELNNLKVGDRPGGFLWLNTEKTKILGSSFQIYRPGVWSDATYSDYLAGAKHICRLSREDLAGVI
;
A
#
# COMPACT_ATOMS: atom_id res chain seq x y z
N MET A 1 -23.17 45.36 15.27
CA MET A 1 -23.49 43.92 15.17
C MET A 1 -24.63 43.63 14.16
N ALA A 2 -25.53 44.58 13.85
CA ALA A 2 -26.57 44.41 12.83
C ALA A 2 -26.13 44.63 11.35
N ALA A 3 -24.91 45.11 11.10
CA ALA A 3 -24.41 45.36 9.73
C ALA A 3 -23.68 44.15 9.09
N LYS A 4 -23.26 43.14 9.89
CA LYS A 4 -22.61 41.92 9.37
C LYS A 4 -23.62 40.82 8.97
N THR A 5 -24.85 40.90 9.45
CA THR A 5 -25.92 39.95 9.09
C THR A 5 -26.62 40.33 7.78
N ALA A 6 -26.57 41.61 7.37
CA ALA A 6 -27.16 42.09 6.12
C ALA A 6 -26.35 41.72 4.87
N LEU A 7 -25.03 41.53 4.99
CA LEU A 7 -24.16 41.16 3.87
C LEU A 7 -24.19 39.65 3.57
N ALA A 8 -24.45 38.82 4.58
CA ALA A 8 -24.57 37.36 4.41
C ALA A 8 -25.91 36.93 3.79
N MET A 9 -26.99 37.70 3.98
CA MET A 9 -28.28 37.42 3.32
C MET A 9 -28.39 37.98 1.89
N ALA A 10 -27.56 38.96 1.51
CA ALA A 10 -27.51 39.45 0.13
C ALA A 10 -26.82 38.45 -0.83
N CYS A 11 -25.89 37.63 -0.35
CA CYS A 11 -25.22 36.60 -1.16
C CYS A 11 -26.09 35.35 -1.40
N LEU A 12 -27.09 35.08 -0.55
CA LEU A 12 -28.02 33.94 -0.73
C LEU A 12 -29.22 34.26 -1.64
N ALA A 13 -29.50 35.54 -1.90
CA ALA A 13 -30.55 35.97 -2.84
C ALA A 13 -30.04 36.17 -4.29
N GLY A 14 -28.72 36.14 -4.52
CA GLY A 14 -28.11 36.31 -5.85
C GLY A 14 -28.07 35.04 -6.70
N VAL A 15 -28.26 33.85 -6.09
CA VAL A 15 -28.14 32.55 -6.79
C VAL A 15 -29.42 32.14 -7.52
N SER A 16 -30.56 32.80 -7.24
CA SER A 16 -31.84 32.51 -7.92
C SER A 16 -32.19 33.45 -9.08
N LEU A 17 -31.25 34.28 -9.56
CA LEU A 17 -31.52 35.31 -10.58
C LEU A 17 -30.58 35.26 -11.80
N TRP A 18 -29.77 34.21 -11.94
CA TRP A 18 -28.83 34.04 -13.06
C TRP A 18 -29.16 32.84 -13.97
N ALA A 19 -30.41 32.34 -13.89
CA ALA A 19 -30.88 31.26 -14.75
C ALA A 19 -31.64 31.73 -16.00
N ASP A 20 -31.92 33.03 -16.16
CA ASP A 20 -32.56 33.59 -17.35
C ASP A 20 -31.83 34.89 -17.75
N GLU A 21 -31.49 35.01 -19.04
CA GLU A 21 -30.77 36.12 -19.70
C GLU A 21 -29.25 35.97 -19.87
N ALA A 22 -28.86 35.08 -20.78
CA ALA A 22 -27.75 35.35 -21.70
C ALA A 22 -28.21 35.00 -23.12
N THR A 23 -28.66 36.03 -23.82
CA THR A 23 -29.05 36.02 -25.23
C THR A 23 -27.90 35.63 -26.16
N ASP A 24 -28.28 34.95 -27.25
CA ASP A 24 -27.52 34.77 -28.48
C ASP A 24 -26.68 36.00 -28.87
N SER A 25 -25.51 35.73 -29.46
CA SER A 25 -24.59 36.66 -30.15
C SER A 25 -23.43 37.26 -29.34
N GLN A 26 -22.44 36.43 -29.00
CA GLN A 26 -21.03 36.82 -29.16
C GLN A 26 -20.24 35.62 -29.73
N LEU A 27 -19.89 35.72 -31.00
CA LEU A 27 -18.99 34.80 -31.70
C LEU A 27 -17.61 34.86 -31.02
N ILE A 28 -17.27 33.81 -30.28
CA ILE A 28 -15.93 33.59 -29.74
C ILE A 28 -15.11 32.90 -30.83
N ASP A 29 -13.91 33.44 -31.08
CA ASP A 29 -12.92 32.98 -32.04
C ASP A 29 -12.55 31.48 -31.81
N PRO A 30 -12.71 30.58 -32.80
CA PRO A 30 -12.47 29.15 -32.65
C PRO A 30 -10.99 28.75 -32.46
N LEU A 31 -10.05 29.70 -32.51
CA LEU A 31 -8.60 29.46 -32.43
C LEU A 31 -7.93 29.92 -31.12
N GLN A 32 -8.70 30.32 -30.09
CA GLN A 32 -8.11 30.62 -28.79
C GLN A 32 -7.56 29.33 -28.12
N PRO A 33 -6.33 29.35 -27.53
CA PRO A 33 -5.83 28.26 -26.71
C PRO A 33 -6.80 27.99 -25.55
N ILE A 34 -7.12 26.72 -25.31
CA ILE A 34 -7.89 26.31 -24.15
C ILE A 34 -7.00 26.57 -22.93
N GLU A 35 -7.29 27.62 -22.15
CA GLU A 35 -6.83 27.67 -20.76
C GLU A 35 -7.44 26.46 -20.04
N ASN A 36 -6.55 25.52 -19.71
CA ASN A 36 -6.68 24.33 -18.87
C ASN A 36 -8.13 23.76 -18.67
N PRO A 37 -8.47 22.59 -19.25
CA PRO A 37 -9.82 22.01 -19.24
C PRO A 37 -10.32 21.45 -17.89
N THR A 38 -9.87 21.98 -16.75
CA THR A 38 -10.33 21.57 -15.40
C THR A 38 -11.12 22.65 -14.64
N GLY A 39 -11.53 23.77 -15.23
CA GLY A 39 -12.46 24.71 -14.59
C GLY A 39 -13.90 24.17 -14.68
N PRO A 40 -14.52 23.72 -13.56
CA PRO A 40 -15.35 24.58 -12.70
C PRO A 40 -15.59 24.05 -11.25
N LEU A 41 -14.83 23.08 -10.73
CA LEU A 41 -14.78 22.82 -9.28
C LEU A 41 -13.81 23.79 -8.58
N ALA A 42 -12.89 24.41 -9.33
CA ALA A 42 -11.83 25.26 -8.81
C ALA A 42 -12.07 26.77 -8.90
N THR A 43 -13.08 27.26 -9.62
CA THR A 43 -13.34 28.71 -9.70
C THR A 43 -14.13 29.26 -8.50
N ASP A 44 -14.82 28.40 -7.75
CA ASP A 44 -15.49 28.77 -6.49
C ASP A 44 -14.70 28.39 -5.23
N LEU A 45 -13.54 27.74 -5.38
CA LEU A 45 -12.61 27.49 -4.28
C LEU A 45 -11.73 28.73 -4.06
N ASP A 46 -12.12 29.58 -3.11
CA ASP A 46 -11.32 30.71 -2.63
C ASP A 46 -10.07 30.21 -1.87
N PHE A 47 -9.01 29.88 -2.61
CA PHE A 47 -7.68 29.59 -2.06
C PHE A 47 -6.95 30.85 -1.56
N SER A 48 -7.53 32.06 -1.64
CA SER A 48 -6.86 33.28 -1.13
C SER A 48 -6.78 33.32 0.39
N ARG A 49 -7.56 32.47 1.07
CA ARG A 49 -7.47 32.21 2.53
C ARG A 49 -6.46 31.12 2.88
N PHE A 50 -5.84 30.48 1.88
CA PHE A 50 -4.78 29.48 2.04
C PHE A 50 -3.46 30.19 2.38
N ASN A 51 -2.90 29.88 3.55
CA ASN A 51 -1.63 30.45 3.99
C ASN A 51 -0.48 29.80 3.22
N LYS A 52 -0.05 30.41 2.11
CA LYS A 52 1.05 29.95 1.24
C LYS A 52 2.39 29.65 1.96
N LYS A 53 2.56 30.09 3.22
CA LYS A 53 3.79 29.85 3.99
C LYS A 53 3.75 28.62 4.90
N GLU A 54 2.59 27.98 5.08
CA GLU A 54 2.43 26.83 5.99
C GLU A 54 2.20 25.49 5.26
N GLY A 55 2.22 25.49 3.93
CA GLY A 55 2.13 24.28 3.11
C GLY A 55 3.10 24.36 1.95
N PHE A 56 4.35 23.95 2.19
CA PHE A 56 5.20 23.47 1.11
C PHE A 56 4.78 22.03 0.84
N PHE A 57 4.14 21.80 -0.30
CA PHE A 57 3.82 20.46 -0.79
C PHE A 57 5.13 19.76 -1.16
N ASP A 58 5.51 18.73 -0.41
CA ASP A 58 6.58 17.80 -0.77
C ASP A 58 5.97 16.74 -1.73
N PRO A 59 6.50 16.57 -2.95
CA PRO A 59 6.00 15.60 -3.93
C PRO A 59 5.91 14.13 -3.48
N ARG A 60 6.33 13.78 -2.25
CA ARG A 60 6.38 12.40 -1.75
C ARG A 60 5.33 12.03 -0.71
N GLU A 61 4.55 12.97 -0.17
CA GLU A 61 3.62 12.66 0.93
C GLU A 61 2.15 12.56 0.47
N HIS A 62 1.76 11.36 0.03
CA HIS A 62 0.35 10.99 -0.20
C HIS A 62 -0.58 11.22 1.02
N GLY A 63 0.00 11.32 2.23
CA GLY A 63 -0.72 11.70 3.45
C GLY A 63 -1.32 13.12 3.38
N GLU A 64 -0.68 14.03 2.63
CA GLU A 64 -1.20 15.39 2.44
C GLU A 64 -2.42 15.41 1.52
N VAL A 65 -2.43 14.63 0.43
CA VAL A 65 -3.58 14.55 -0.51
C VAL A 65 -4.83 14.03 0.20
N LEU A 66 -4.69 13.00 1.03
CA LEU A 66 -5.78 12.47 1.85
C LEU A 66 -6.26 13.50 2.88
N HIS A 67 -5.35 14.18 3.57
CA HIS A 67 -5.69 15.24 4.50
C HIS A 67 -6.46 16.39 3.81
N PHE A 68 -6.04 16.79 2.60
CA PHE A 68 -6.73 17.81 1.81
C PHE A 68 -8.10 17.34 1.32
N PHE A 69 -8.21 16.08 0.93
CA PHE A 69 -9.49 15.50 0.53
C PHE A 69 -10.48 15.42 1.70
N ASP A 70 -10.04 15.05 2.89
CA ASP A 70 -10.88 15.04 4.09
C ASP A 70 -11.38 16.45 4.43
N ARG A 71 -10.51 17.46 4.32
CA ARG A 71 -10.89 18.86 4.47
C ARG A 71 -11.88 19.31 3.41
N PHE A 72 -11.72 18.83 2.18
CA PHE A 72 -12.67 19.07 1.09
C PHE A 72 -14.06 18.48 1.44
N LEU A 73 -14.14 17.20 1.81
CA LEU A 73 -15.41 16.57 2.19
C LEU A 73 -16.07 17.31 3.36
N ALA A 74 -15.29 17.67 4.38
CA ALA A 74 -15.77 18.43 5.53
C ALA A 74 -16.29 19.83 5.13
N ALA A 75 -15.65 20.50 4.17
CA ALA A 75 -16.09 21.79 3.65
C ALA A 75 -17.40 21.69 2.85
N GLN A 76 -17.61 20.58 2.14
CA GLN A 76 -18.90 20.23 1.52
C GLN A 76 -19.93 19.72 2.55
N GLY A 77 -19.52 19.60 3.82
CA GLY A 77 -20.29 19.04 4.93
C GLY A 77 -20.71 17.59 4.70
N ILE A 78 -19.97 16.85 3.87
CA ILE A 78 -20.16 15.42 3.64
C ILE A 78 -19.54 14.67 4.81
N SER A 79 -20.34 13.88 5.51
CA SER A 79 -19.91 13.07 6.63
C SER A 79 -19.41 11.68 6.21
N ASN A 80 -18.64 11.04 7.08
CA ASN A 80 -18.23 9.64 6.90
C ASN A 80 -19.36 8.63 7.19
N GLU A 81 -20.56 9.10 7.57
CA GLU A 81 -21.66 8.24 8.02
C GLU A 81 -22.61 7.83 6.88
N GLY A 82 -22.50 8.43 5.68
CA GLY A 82 -23.34 8.09 4.54
C GLY A 82 -24.82 8.41 4.78
N THR A 83 -25.11 9.58 5.33
CA THR A 83 -26.46 10.07 5.60
C THR A 83 -27.21 10.37 4.30
N ALA A 84 -28.55 10.53 4.38
CA ALA A 84 -29.32 10.95 3.21
C ALA A 84 -28.89 12.33 2.69
N ALA A 85 -28.44 13.23 3.58
CA ALA A 85 -27.89 14.52 3.18
C ALA A 85 -26.56 14.38 2.43
N ASP A 86 -25.70 13.45 2.86
CA ASP A 86 -24.43 13.15 2.16
C ASP A 86 -24.72 12.62 0.75
N LEU A 87 -25.73 11.77 0.61
CA LEU A 87 -26.13 11.19 -0.68
C LEU A 87 -26.54 12.26 -1.69
N HIS A 88 -27.36 13.22 -1.29
CA HIS A 88 -27.76 14.33 -2.14
C HIS A 88 -26.57 15.21 -2.55
N ARG A 89 -25.69 15.56 -1.60
CA ARG A 89 -24.52 16.41 -1.89
C ARG A 89 -23.52 15.73 -2.81
N LEU A 90 -23.27 14.43 -2.59
CA LEU A 90 -22.41 13.64 -3.47
C LEU A 90 -23.01 13.52 -4.88
N HIS A 91 -24.33 13.37 -4.99
CA HIS A 91 -25.01 13.35 -6.28
C HIS A 91 -24.88 14.69 -7.00
N GLU A 92 -25.16 15.80 -6.32
CA GLU A 92 -25.04 17.15 -6.90
C GLU A 92 -23.61 17.43 -7.40
N LEU A 93 -22.59 17.05 -6.63
CA LEU A 93 -21.18 17.24 -7.00
C LEU A 93 -20.80 16.42 -8.23
N ILE A 94 -21.10 15.11 -8.24
CA ILE A 94 -20.73 14.22 -9.35
C ILE A 94 -21.58 14.52 -10.59
N GLU A 95 -22.87 14.83 -10.43
CA GLU A 95 -23.74 15.19 -11.56
C GLU A 95 -23.26 16.48 -12.25
N ALA A 96 -22.82 17.47 -11.47
CA ALA A 96 -22.26 18.70 -12.02
C ALA A 96 -21.00 18.44 -12.85
N ASP A 97 -20.09 17.58 -12.35
CA ASP A 97 -18.86 17.22 -13.05
C ASP A 97 -19.15 16.43 -14.33
N VAL A 98 -19.99 15.39 -14.27
CA VAL A 98 -20.42 14.60 -15.43
C VAL A 98 -21.06 15.50 -16.51
N LYS A 99 -21.94 16.43 -16.13
CA LYS A 99 -22.58 17.36 -17.08
C LYS A 99 -21.56 18.22 -17.79
N LEU A 100 -20.56 18.71 -17.06
CA LEU A 100 -19.48 19.48 -17.66
C LEU A 100 -18.61 18.61 -18.56
N THR A 101 -18.15 17.47 -18.08
CA THR A 101 -17.28 16.54 -18.83
C THR A 101 -17.93 16.16 -20.15
N ARG A 102 -19.24 15.86 -20.17
CA ARG A 102 -20.01 15.64 -21.41
C ARG A 102 -20.05 16.87 -22.33
N LYS A 103 -20.16 18.09 -21.78
CA LYS A 103 -20.14 19.33 -22.56
C LYS A 103 -18.77 19.55 -23.22
N ILE A 104 -17.69 19.28 -22.49
CA ILE A 104 -16.32 19.39 -23.00
C ILE A 104 -16.07 18.29 -24.04
N GLU A 105 -16.45 17.04 -23.74
CA GLU A 105 -16.33 15.90 -24.65
C GLU A 105 -17.02 16.21 -25.98
N LYS A 106 -18.26 16.69 -25.96
CA LYS A 106 -18.98 17.08 -27.17
C LYS A 106 -18.22 18.11 -28.00
N ARG A 107 -17.66 19.13 -27.36
CA ARG A 107 -16.86 20.15 -28.07
C ARG A 107 -15.60 19.56 -28.69
N VAL A 108 -14.92 18.66 -27.98
CA VAL A 108 -13.72 17.97 -28.48
C VAL A 108 -14.08 17.01 -29.63
N ASP A 109 -15.21 16.32 -29.54
CA ASP A 109 -15.76 15.48 -30.61
C ASP A 109 -16.07 16.32 -31.86
N ASP A 110 -16.75 17.46 -31.70
CA ASP A 110 -17.04 18.37 -32.82
C ASP A 110 -15.75 18.89 -33.50
N GLN A 111 -14.71 19.20 -32.72
CA GLN A 111 -13.40 19.62 -33.23
C GLN A 111 -12.65 18.47 -33.92
N TYR A 112 -12.67 17.28 -33.32
CA TYR A 112 -12.04 16.08 -33.87
C TYR A 112 -12.69 15.72 -35.20
N ASP A 113 -14.02 15.62 -35.26
CA ASP A 113 -14.77 15.21 -36.45
C ASP A 113 -14.59 16.23 -37.59
N ALA A 114 -14.49 17.53 -37.28
CA ALA A 114 -14.20 18.56 -38.27
C ALA A 114 -12.79 18.42 -38.89
N LEU A 115 -11.77 18.12 -38.08
CA LEU A 115 -10.41 17.88 -38.53
C LEU A 115 -10.28 16.54 -39.27
N ASP A 116 -10.90 15.47 -38.77
CA ASP A 116 -10.88 14.13 -39.36
C ASP A 116 -11.49 14.18 -40.77
N LYS A 117 -12.65 14.82 -40.92
CA LYS A 117 -13.29 15.05 -42.23
C LYS A 117 -12.43 15.89 -43.19
N THR A 118 -11.58 16.76 -42.67
CA THR A 118 -10.67 17.58 -43.49
C THR A 118 -9.47 16.74 -43.94
N ILE A 119 -8.95 15.87 -43.07
CA ILE A 119 -7.92 14.87 -43.36
C ILE A 119 -8.43 13.88 -44.42
N GLU A 120 -9.63 13.31 -44.23
CA GLU A 120 -10.27 12.38 -45.18
C GLU A 120 -10.38 13.00 -46.56
N LYS A 121 -10.86 14.25 -46.69
CA LYS A 121 -10.94 14.93 -47.99
C LYS A 121 -9.59 15.13 -48.67
N ILE A 122 -8.55 15.42 -47.90
CA ILE A 122 -7.19 15.57 -48.43
C ILE A 122 -6.66 14.20 -48.90
N GLU A 123 -6.91 13.15 -48.11
CA GLU A 123 -6.52 11.77 -48.43
C GLU A 123 -7.27 11.22 -49.65
N GLU A 124 -8.57 11.47 -49.78
CA GLU A 124 -9.37 11.16 -50.97
C GLU A 124 -8.80 11.87 -52.21
N ALA A 125 -8.42 13.15 -52.10
CA ALA A 125 -7.78 13.87 -53.20
C ALA A 125 -6.40 13.29 -53.59
N PHE A 126 -5.64 12.74 -52.63
CA PHE A 126 -4.42 11.99 -52.91
C PHE A 126 -4.70 10.66 -53.63
N GLU A 127 -5.74 9.93 -53.22
CA GLU A 127 -6.13 8.67 -53.86
C GLU A 127 -6.66 8.89 -55.28
N ASP A 128 -7.48 9.93 -55.50
CA ASP A 128 -8.00 10.29 -56.82
C ASP A 128 -6.88 10.71 -57.78
N GLN A 129 -5.84 11.41 -57.33
CA GLN A 129 -4.65 11.68 -58.15
C GLN A 129 -3.82 10.42 -58.43
N ARG A 130 -3.82 9.46 -57.50
CA ARG A 130 -3.03 8.23 -57.62
C ARG A 130 -3.69 7.19 -58.54
N TYR A 131 -5.02 7.21 -58.66
CA TYR A 131 -5.81 6.25 -59.43
C TYR A 131 -6.59 6.86 -60.62
N GLY A 132 -6.55 8.19 -60.82
CA GLY A 132 -7.30 8.93 -61.84
C GLY A 132 -6.48 9.50 -63.02
N LYS A 133 -6.69 8.87 -64.18
CA LYS A 133 -6.55 9.24 -65.61
C LYS A 133 -5.96 10.61 -66.01
N GLU A 134 -4.99 10.52 -66.94
CA GLU A 134 -4.74 11.51 -67.99
C GLU A 134 -6.07 11.94 -68.64
N GLU A 135 -6.48 13.20 -68.47
CA GLU A 135 -6.84 14.13 -69.55
C GLU A 135 -7.52 15.37 -68.96
N ASP A 136 -6.97 16.53 -69.34
CA ASP A 136 -7.61 17.84 -69.42
C ASP A 136 -8.25 18.45 -68.17
N GLU A 137 -7.49 19.26 -67.43
CA GLU A 137 -7.66 20.73 -67.42
C GLU A 137 -6.71 21.41 -66.43
N LYS A 138 -6.26 22.60 -66.83
CA LYS A 138 -5.25 23.43 -66.18
C LYS A 138 -5.75 23.95 -64.83
N GLY A 139 -5.07 23.57 -63.74
CA GLY A 139 -5.11 24.33 -62.48
C GLY A 139 -5.21 23.55 -61.18
N ALA A 140 -5.21 22.21 -61.20
CA ALA A 140 -5.23 21.43 -59.96
C ALA A 140 -3.93 21.62 -59.16
N THR A 141 -4.04 22.30 -58.03
CA THR A 141 -2.95 22.51 -57.07
C THR A 141 -2.55 21.15 -56.49
N ALA A 142 -1.25 20.85 -56.46
CA ALA A 142 -0.76 19.61 -55.86
C ALA A 142 -1.24 19.51 -54.40
N PRO A 143 -1.69 18.33 -53.92
CA PRO A 143 -2.24 18.20 -52.59
C PRO A 143 -1.13 18.40 -51.57
N ASP A 144 -1.43 19.23 -50.56
CA ASP A 144 -0.46 19.75 -49.61
C ASP A 144 -0.14 18.71 -48.53
N LEU A 145 0.90 17.90 -48.78
CA LEU A 145 1.42 16.90 -47.84
C LEU A 145 1.81 17.53 -46.49
N ASP A 146 2.38 18.73 -46.52
CA ASP A 146 2.80 19.43 -45.31
C ASP A 146 1.57 19.79 -44.47
N ARG A 147 0.50 20.27 -45.12
CA ARG A 147 -0.77 20.52 -44.44
C ARG A 147 -1.41 19.26 -43.86
N LEU A 148 -1.33 18.11 -44.55
CA LEU A 148 -1.81 16.83 -44.01
C LEU A 148 -1.04 16.42 -42.74
N PHE A 149 0.29 16.59 -42.73
CA PHE A 149 1.10 16.31 -41.55
C PHE A 149 0.81 17.26 -40.38
N GLU A 150 0.57 18.54 -40.65
CA GLU A 150 0.12 19.51 -39.64
C GLU A 150 -1.22 19.12 -39.03
N LEU A 151 -2.23 18.80 -39.86
CA LEU A 151 -3.55 18.40 -39.39
C LEU A 151 -3.49 17.09 -38.57
N ARG A 152 -2.66 16.12 -38.98
CA ARG A 152 -2.43 14.90 -38.19
C ARG A 152 -1.73 15.15 -36.86
N LYS A 153 -0.90 16.19 -36.78
CA LYS A 153 -0.28 16.63 -35.51
C LYS A 153 -1.30 17.32 -34.61
N GLU A 154 -2.23 18.08 -35.18
CA GLU A 154 -3.33 18.76 -34.47
C GLU A 154 -4.43 17.81 -33.98
N ILE A 155 -4.76 16.75 -34.75
CA ILE A 155 -5.84 15.81 -34.38
C ILE A 155 -5.44 14.85 -33.25
N LYS A 156 -4.15 14.54 -33.12
CA LYS A 156 -3.64 13.63 -32.08
C LYS A 156 -4.00 14.08 -30.64
N PRO A 157 -3.72 15.32 -30.20
CA PRO A 157 -4.10 15.76 -28.86
C PRO A 157 -5.61 15.73 -28.63
N LEU A 158 -6.44 16.01 -29.65
CA LEU A 158 -7.90 15.89 -29.54
C LEU A 158 -8.35 14.45 -29.35
N LYS A 159 -7.71 13.51 -30.05
CA LYS A 159 -7.97 12.06 -29.87
C LYS A 159 -7.64 11.59 -28.46
N ASP A 160 -6.50 12.03 -27.95
CA ASP A 160 -6.03 11.69 -26.60
C ASP A 160 -6.95 12.31 -25.53
N GLU A 161 -7.36 13.57 -25.72
CA GLU A 161 -8.30 14.28 -24.85
C GLU A 161 -9.69 13.66 -24.85
N ARG A 162 -10.22 13.30 -26.01
CA ARG A 162 -11.49 12.57 -26.17
C ARG A 162 -11.49 11.26 -25.39
N LYS A 163 -10.42 10.48 -25.54
CA LYS A 163 -10.25 9.22 -24.81
C LYS A 163 -10.20 9.46 -23.30
N ARG A 164 -9.52 10.53 -22.86
CA ARG A 164 -9.44 10.92 -21.44
C ARG A 164 -10.83 11.24 -20.88
N LEU A 165 -11.58 12.12 -21.53
CA LEU A 165 -12.93 12.53 -21.09
C LEU A 165 -13.89 11.34 -21.00
N ARG A 166 -13.86 10.43 -21.98
CA ARG A 166 -14.66 9.18 -21.93
C ARG A 166 -14.28 8.29 -20.77
N THR A 167 -12.99 8.17 -20.48
CA THR A 167 -12.53 7.38 -19.33
C THR A 167 -13.05 7.96 -18.01
N PHE A 168 -13.10 9.29 -17.89
CA PHE A 168 -13.72 9.93 -16.71
C PHE A 168 -15.23 9.63 -16.63
N LEU A 169 -15.96 9.76 -17.73
CA LEU A 169 -17.40 9.45 -17.75
C LEU A 169 -17.68 7.99 -17.41
N ASP A 170 -16.91 7.04 -17.95
CA ASP A 170 -17.02 5.61 -17.65
C ASP A 170 -16.83 5.30 -16.15
N GLN A 171 -16.15 6.18 -15.40
CA GLN A 171 -15.93 6.03 -13.95
C GLN A 171 -16.97 6.74 -13.10
N GLU A 172 -17.41 7.93 -13.51
CA GLU A 172 -18.34 8.76 -12.76
C GLU A 172 -19.80 8.36 -12.93
N GLU A 173 -20.20 7.96 -14.15
CA GLU A 173 -21.60 7.59 -14.43
C GLU A 173 -22.07 6.40 -13.57
N PRO A 174 -21.27 5.33 -13.33
CA PRO A 174 -21.65 4.29 -12.38
C PRO A 174 -21.82 4.78 -10.94
N ALA A 175 -21.08 5.81 -10.53
CA ALA A 175 -21.26 6.42 -9.21
C ALA A 175 -22.59 7.15 -9.13
N LEU A 176 -22.92 7.91 -10.17
CA LEU A 176 -24.19 8.61 -10.29
C LEU A 176 -25.37 7.63 -10.30
N ASP A 177 -25.30 6.55 -11.07
CA ASP A 177 -26.33 5.50 -11.11
C ASP A 177 -26.57 4.87 -9.72
N ARG A 178 -25.49 4.60 -8.98
CA ARG A 178 -25.59 4.05 -7.61
C ARG A 178 -26.20 5.07 -6.64
N LEU A 179 -25.83 6.34 -6.75
CA LEU A 179 -26.40 7.43 -5.95
C LEU A 179 -27.89 7.61 -6.26
N GLU A 180 -28.30 7.65 -7.53
CA GLU A 180 -29.70 7.72 -7.94
C GLU A 180 -30.51 6.53 -7.42
N SER A 181 -29.96 5.32 -7.54
CA SER A 181 -30.58 4.11 -7.03
C SER A 181 -30.80 4.18 -5.51
N ALA A 182 -29.82 4.68 -4.76
CA ALA A 182 -29.94 4.90 -3.33
C ALA A 182 -30.91 6.04 -2.97
N LEU A 183 -30.99 7.10 -3.79
CA LEU A 183 -31.91 8.22 -3.60
C LEU A 183 -33.38 7.80 -3.77
N ARG A 184 -33.64 6.76 -4.58
CA ARG A 184 -34.97 6.15 -4.72
C ARG A 184 -35.40 5.32 -3.50
N GLN A 185 -34.45 4.92 -2.64
CA GLN A 185 -34.69 4.14 -1.42
C GLN A 185 -33.95 4.77 -0.22
N PRO A 186 -34.28 6.02 0.15
CA PRO A 186 -33.52 6.78 1.13
C PRO A 186 -33.65 6.24 2.56
N GLU A 187 -34.49 5.25 2.82
CA GLU A 187 -34.59 4.50 4.08
C GLU A 187 -33.62 3.32 4.16
N ASN A 188 -33.14 2.81 3.02
CA ASN A 188 -32.21 1.70 2.94
C ASN A 188 -30.79 2.14 3.34
N ALA A 189 -30.52 2.15 4.64
CA ALA A 189 -29.26 2.65 5.21
C ALA A 189 -28.03 1.99 4.62
N ARG A 190 -28.15 0.72 4.28
CA ARG A 190 -27.08 -0.05 3.67
C ARG A 190 -26.77 0.45 2.25
N GLN A 191 -27.77 0.58 1.40
CA GLN A 191 -27.60 1.05 0.02
C GLN A 191 -27.09 2.49 -0.03
N ARG A 192 -27.54 3.35 0.89
CA ARG A 192 -27.00 4.72 1.02
C ARG A 192 -25.52 4.72 1.37
N ILE A 193 -25.12 4.00 2.41
CA ILE A 193 -23.71 3.95 2.84
C ILE A 193 -22.82 3.37 1.72
N GLU A 194 -23.29 2.34 1.02
CA GLU A 194 -22.58 1.78 -0.14
C GLU A 194 -22.44 2.79 -1.28
N ALA A 195 -23.50 3.51 -1.63
CA ALA A 195 -23.49 4.52 -2.68
C ALA A 195 -22.63 5.75 -2.32
N CYS A 196 -22.78 6.29 -1.10
CA CYS A 196 -21.94 7.38 -0.59
C CYS A 196 -20.47 6.97 -0.54
N GLY A 197 -20.17 5.77 -0.03
CA GLY A 197 -18.81 5.27 0.02
C GLY A 197 -18.21 5.09 -1.38
N PHE A 198 -18.99 4.63 -2.35
CA PHE A 198 -18.55 4.54 -3.75
C PHE A 198 -18.26 5.93 -4.34
N ALA A 199 -19.20 6.87 -4.20
CA ALA A 199 -19.08 8.24 -4.69
C ALA A 199 -17.91 9.02 -4.08
N VAL A 200 -17.69 8.93 -2.77
CA VAL A 200 -16.53 9.54 -2.10
C VAL A 200 -15.22 9.00 -2.68
N ARG A 201 -15.16 7.71 -3.03
CA ARG A 201 -13.96 7.11 -3.64
C ARG A 201 -13.76 7.57 -5.08
N THR A 202 -14.84 7.78 -5.84
CA THR A 202 -14.78 8.42 -7.18
C THR A 202 -14.21 9.83 -7.08
N LEU A 203 -14.75 10.64 -6.16
CA LEU A 203 -14.28 12.01 -5.93
C LEU A 203 -12.82 12.05 -5.49
N TYR A 204 -12.37 11.12 -4.65
CA TYR A 204 -10.96 11.04 -4.24
C TYR A 204 -10.04 10.79 -5.43
N SER A 205 -10.43 9.88 -6.34
CA SER A 205 -9.63 9.58 -7.54
C SER A 205 -9.44 10.83 -8.39
N LEU A 206 -10.54 11.56 -8.65
CA LEU A 206 -10.52 12.80 -9.43
C LEU A 206 -9.71 13.89 -8.74
N PHE A 207 -9.86 14.01 -7.42
CA PHE A 207 -9.11 14.94 -6.60
C PHE A 207 -7.60 14.64 -6.66
N SER A 208 -7.22 13.37 -6.52
CA SER A 208 -5.83 12.91 -6.60
C SER A 208 -5.24 13.15 -8.00
N ASP A 209 -5.97 12.81 -9.07
CA ASP A 209 -5.50 13.02 -10.44
C ASP A 209 -5.21 14.50 -10.72
N ARG A 210 -6.01 15.41 -10.15
CA ARG A 210 -5.83 16.86 -10.29
C ARG A 210 -4.66 17.41 -9.49
N VAL A 211 -4.53 17.00 -8.23
CA VAL A 211 -3.38 17.40 -7.40
C VAL A 211 -2.08 16.95 -8.07
N MET A 212 -2.08 15.79 -8.73
CA MET A 212 -0.93 15.28 -9.47
C MET A 212 -0.74 15.94 -10.85
N ALA A 213 -1.81 16.45 -11.48
CA ALA A 213 -1.75 17.13 -12.79
C ALA A 213 -1.21 18.58 -12.73
N ASP A 214 -1.45 19.29 -11.61
CA ASP A 214 -0.96 20.66 -11.41
C ASP A 214 0.56 20.72 -11.12
N HIS A 215 1.21 19.57 -10.92
CA HIS A 215 2.66 19.43 -10.91
C HIS A 215 3.15 19.08 -12.31
N ASP A 216 3.89 20.02 -12.90
CA ASP A 216 4.37 20.10 -14.29
C ASP A 216 5.38 18.99 -14.68
N ASP A 217 5.06 17.72 -14.42
CA ASP A 217 5.95 16.59 -14.64
C ASP A 217 5.58 15.79 -15.88
N LYS A 218 6.58 15.58 -16.74
CA LYS A 218 6.44 14.98 -18.08
C LYS A 218 6.06 13.49 -18.05
N ASP A 219 5.87 12.92 -16.86
CA ASP A 219 5.45 11.54 -16.60
C ASP A 219 3.95 11.41 -16.26
N PHE A 220 3.13 12.42 -16.59
CA PHE A 220 1.67 12.38 -16.40
C PHE A 220 0.99 11.10 -16.95
N ALA A 221 1.47 10.51 -18.05
CA ALA A 221 0.91 9.27 -18.59
C ALA A 221 1.18 8.03 -17.70
N VAL A 222 2.30 8.02 -16.98
CA VAL A 222 2.65 6.99 -15.97
C VAL A 222 1.86 7.25 -14.69
N GLY A 223 1.72 8.52 -14.31
CA GLY A 223 0.85 8.98 -13.22
C GLY A 223 -0.61 8.62 -13.44
N LEU A 224 -1.14 8.80 -14.65
CA LEU A 224 -2.54 8.50 -15.01
C LEU A 224 -2.82 7.00 -15.06
N ARG A 225 -1.89 6.17 -15.57
CA ARG A 225 -2.03 4.70 -15.48
C ARG A 225 -2.00 4.22 -14.03
N SER A 226 -1.11 4.78 -13.23
CA SER A 226 -1.01 4.47 -11.81
C SER A 226 -2.28 4.94 -11.09
N GLY A 227 -2.73 6.17 -11.33
CA GLY A 227 -3.94 6.80 -10.82
C GLY A 227 -5.20 6.02 -11.18
N LEU A 228 -5.36 5.58 -12.43
CA LEU A 228 -6.45 4.70 -12.87
C LEU A 228 -6.39 3.31 -12.23
N GLN A 229 -5.19 2.76 -12.04
CA GLN A 229 -5.00 1.50 -11.32
C GLN A 229 -5.37 1.65 -9.84
N TYR A 230 -4.96 2.75 -9.21
CA TYR A 230 -5.40 3.14 -7.86
C TYR A 230 -6.91 3.36 -7.83
N ALA A 231 -7.50 4.09 -8.77
CA ALA A 231 -8.93 4.34 -8.90
C ALA A 231 -9.71 3.04 -8.99
N ASN A 232 -9.30 2.09 -9.82
CA ASN A 232 -9.92 0.77 -9.93
C ASN A 232 -9.76 -0.04 -8.63
N CYS A 233 -8.60 0.04 -7.98
CA CYS A 233 -8.37 -0.53 -6.65
C CYS A 233 -9.11 0.21 -5.52
N PHE A 234 -9.63 1.42 -5.75
CA PHE A 234 -10.41 2.22 -4.81
C PHE A 234 -11.93 2.05 -5.03
N LEU A 235 -12.39 2.05 -6.27
CA LEU A 235 -13.80 1.99 -6.66
C LEU A 235 -14.38 0.57 -6.52
N GLY A 236 -13.61 -0.46 -6.90
CA GLY A 236 -14.01 -1.87 -6.79
C GLY A 236 -13.68 -2.54 -5.45
N ARG A 237 -13.21 -1.79 -4.44
CA ARG A 237 -12.63 -2.34 -3.18
C ARG A 237 -13.38 -3.51 -2.56
N PRO A 238 -14.70 -3.42 -2.29
CA PRO A 238 -15.40 -4.50 -1.63
C PRO A 238 -15.59 -5.69 -2.59
N GLU A 239 -15.84 -5.44 -3.88
CA GLU A 239 -16.06 -6.50 -4.86
C GLU A 239 -14.76 -7.25 -5.21
N ILE A 240 -13.61 -6.57 -5.21
CA ILE A 240 -12.28 -7.17 -5.38
C ILE A 240 -11.88 -7.92 -4.12
N ASN A 241 -12.16 -7.36 -2.94
CA ASN A 241 -11.90 -8.02 -1.66
C ASN A 241 -13.08 -8.89 -1.21
N SER A 242 -13.56 -9.74 -2.12
CA SER A 242 -14.71 -10.59 -1.88
C SER A 242 -14.41 -12.07 -2.00
N VAL A 243 -15.15 -12.87 -1.23
CA VAL A 243 -15.27 -14.31 -1.43
C VAL A 243 -16.75 -14.70 -1.47
N PRO A 244 -17.11 -15.84 -2.08
CA PRO A 244 -18.48 -16.35 -2.04
C PRO A 244 -18.99 -16.50 -0.60
N TYR A 245 -20.20 -16.01 -0.34
CA TYR A 245 -20.90 -16.29 0.91
C TYR A 245 -21.74 -17.55 0.76
N TYR A 246 -21.60 -18.48 1.70
CA TYR A 246 -22.49 -19.63 1.81
C TYR A 246 -23.50 -19.42 2.93
N GLY A 247 -24.78 -19.64 2.63
CA GLY A 247 -25.84 -19.63 3.63
C GLY A 247 -25.77 -20.84 4.58
N PRO A 248 -26.49 -20.84 5.72
CA PRO A 248 -26.43 -21.92 6.71
C PRO A 248 -26.64 -23.32 6.14
N PHE A 249 -27.55 -23.46 5.17
CA PHE A 249 -27.81 -24.73 4.49
C PHE A 249 -26.64 -25.16 3.59
N GLU A 250 -26.10 -24.24 2.78
CA GLU A 250 -25.02 -24.52 1.84
C GLU A 250 -23.71 -24.89 2.53
N ARG A 251 -23.45 -24.28 3.70
CA ARG A 251 -22.30 -24.59 4.56
C ARG A 251 -22.25 -26.04 5.02
N GLN A 252 -23.41 -26.71 5.10
CA GLN A 252 -23.53 -28.10 5.54
C GLN A 252 -23.67 -29.09 4.38
N ARG A 253 -23.92 -28.59 3.16
CA ARG A 253 -24.07 -29.43 1.97
C ARG A 253 -22.69 -29.81 1.43
N SER A 254 -22.58 -31.03 0.91
CA SER A 254 -21.38 -31.47 0.19
C SER A 254 -21.05 -30.52 -0.98
N LEU A 255 -19.77 -30.19 -1.16
CA LEU A 255 -19.28 -29.31 -2.23
C LEU A 255 -19.69 -29.79 -3.62
N GLY A 256 -19.66 -31.10 -3.85
CA GLY A 256 -19.80 -31.69 -5.18
C GLY A 256 -18.52 -31.53 -6.02
N SER A 257 -18.48 -32.22 -7.15
CA SER A 257 -17.25 -32.36 -7.97
C SER A 257 -16.73 -31.06 -8.57
N TRP A 258 -17.60 -30.09 -8.83
CA TRP A 258 -17.20 -28.82 -9.43
C TRP A 258 -16.53 -27.89 -8.41
N LYS A 259 -17.16 -27.69 -7.24
CA LYS A 259 -16.58 -26.85 -6.16
C LYS A 259 -15.33 -27.48 -5.56
N ALA A 260 -15.27 -28.80 -5.45
CA ALA A 260 -14.09 -29.49 -4.94
C ALA A 260 -12.82 -29.19 -5.73
N LYS A 261 -12.91 -28.96 -7.04
CA LYS A 261 -11.77 -28.59 -7.90
C LYS A 261 -11.26 -27.17 -7.65
N GLN A 262 -12.05 -26.34 -6.98
CA GLN A 262 -11.68 -24.96 -6.65
C GLN A 262 -11.00 -24.88 -5.27
N GLU A 263 -11.12 -25.92 -4.44
CA GLU A 263 -10.47 -25.97 -3.14
C GLU A 263 -8.95 -26.10 -3.27
N ALA A 264 -8.24 -25.76 -2.19
CA ALA A 264 -6.79 -25.91 -2.13
C ALA A 264 -6.37 -27.38 -2.31
N THR A 265 -5.25 -27.62 -2.99
CA THR A 265 -4.79 -28.95 -3.38
C THR A 265 -3.90 -29.60 -2.31
N ASN A 266 -3.37 -28.82 -1.38
CA ASN A 266 -2.47 -29.27 -0.31
C ASN A 266 -3.16 -29.54 1.03
N LEU A 267 -4.47 -29.84 0.99
CA LEU A 267 -5.27 -30.12 2.19
C LEU A 267 -5.09 -31.55 2.68
N CYS A 268 -4.83 -31.69 3.98
CA CYS A 268 -4.69 -32.94 4.70
C CYS A 268 -5.77 -33.06 5.77
N ASP A 269 -6.18 -34.30 6.05
CA ASP A 269 -6.92 -34.62 7.27
C ASP A 269 -5.92 -34.51 8.45
N PRO A 270 -6.23 -33.75 9.51
CA PRO A 270 -5.37 -33.70 10.69
C PRO A 270 -5.07 -35.08 11.31
N ALA A 271 -5.97 -36.06 11.15
CA ALA A 271 -5.76 -37.44 11.58
C ALA A 271 -4.83 -38.25 10.64
N GLN A 272 -4.56 -37.74 9.43
CA GLN A 272 -3.69 -38.35 8.40
C GLN A 272 -2.82 -37.28 7.72
N PRO A 273 -1.92 -36.60 8.45
CA PRO A 273 -1.23 -35.40 7.97
C PRO A 273 -0.28 -35.62 6.78
N GLY A 274 0.10 -36.88 6.51
CA GLY A 274 0.97 -37.27 5.39
C GLY A 274 0.24 -37.54 4.07
N ARG A 275 -1.07 -37.28 3.97
CA ARG A 275 -1.87 -37.60 2.78
C ARG A 275 -2.78 -36.44 2.39
N PHE A 276 -2.58 -35.94 1.16
CA PHE A 276 -3.50 -34.98 0.54
C PHE A 276 -4.83 -35.64 0.17
N LEU A 277 -5.92 -34.91 0.36
CA LEU A 277 -7.24 -35.33 -0.09
C LEU A 277 -7.38 -35.13 -1.60
N THR A 278 -8.04 -36.07 -2.27
CA THR A 278 -8.40 -35.96 -3.69
C THR A 278 -9.67 -35.13 -3.90
N ASP A 279 -9.87 -34.57 -5.10
CA ASP A 279 -11.12 -33.89 -5.48
C ASP A 279 -12.38 -34.71 -5.19
N LYS A 280 -12.29 -36.05 -5.37
CA LYS A 280 -13.41 -36.97 -5.11
C LYS A 280 -13.73 -37.10 -3.63
N GLU A 281 -12.73 -36.95 -2.77
CA GLU A 281 -12.91 -36.93 -1.31
C GLU A 281 -13.43 -35.57 -0.86
N LEU A 282 -12.81 -34.47 -1.33
CA LEU A 282 -13.26 -33.10 -1.06
C LEU A 282 -14.71 -32.87 -1.51
N ALA A 283 -15.12 -33.42 -2.65
CA ALA A 283 -16.49 -33.32 -3.16
C ALA A 283 -17.56 -33.87 -2.21
N LYS A 284 -17.19 -34.78 -1.30
CA LYS A 284 -18.10 -35.37 -0.30
C LYS A 284 -18.18 -34.54 0.97
N LEU A 285 -17.21 -33.66 1.20
CA LEU A 285 -17.14 -32.81 2.37
C LEU A 285 -17.96 -31.54 2.17
N SER A 286 -18.45 -30.98 3.27
CA SER A 286 -19.06 -29.66 3.29
C SER A 286 -17.99 -28.57 3.34
N PRO A 287 -18.28 -27.32 2.94
CA PRO A 287 -17.36 -26.20 3.09
C PRO A 287 -16.83 -26.03 4.53
N VAL A 288 -17.68 -26.31 5.53
CA VAL A 288 -17.28 -26.26 6.94
C VAL A 288 -16.26 -27.34 7.26
N ALA A 289 -16.49 -28.58 6.80
CA ALA A 289 -15.58 -29.70 7.00
C ALA A 289 -14.25 -29.49 6.25
N VAL A 290 -14.27 -28.93 5.04
CA VAL A 290 -13.04 -28.53 4.33
C VAL A 290 -12.32 -27.41 5.07
N GLY A 291 -13.04 -26.48 5.68
CA GLY A 291 -12.49 -25.46 6.59
C GLY A 291 -11.92 -26.03 7.90
N ASP A 292 -12.09 -27.32 8.20
CA ASP A 292 -11.46 -28.01 9.34
C ASP A 292 -10.22 -28.82 8.97
N LEU A 293 -10.01 -29.07 7.67
CA LEU A 293 -8.77 -29.65 7.16
C LEU A 293 -7.59 -28.71 7.40
N ASP A 294 -6.40 -29.28 7.45
CA ASP A 294 -5.14 -28.58 7.65
C ASP A 294 -4.28 -28.63 6.38
N LEU A 295 -3.18 -27.89 6.39
CA LEU A 295 -2.10 -28.02 5.42
C LEU A 295 -1.15 -29.17 5.78
N SER A 296 -0.30 -29.60 4.85
CA SER A 296 0.77 -30.57 5.15
C SER A 296 1.77 -30.01 6.17
N PRO A 297 2.31 -30.82 7.09
CA PRO A 297 3.44 -30.45 7.96
C PRO A 297 4.68 -29.88 7.24
N ASP A 298 4.81 -30.21 5.95
CA ASP A 298 5.91 -29.80 5.08
C ASP A 298 5.57 -28.58 4.21
N ASN A 299 4.40 -27.95 4.39
CA ASN A 299 4.08 -26.68 3.70
C ASN A 299 5.20 -25.66 3.95
N PRO A 300 5.71 -24.95 2.94
CA PRO A 300 6.90 -24.10 3.12
C PRO A 300 6.62 -22.83 3.93
N MET A 301 5.36 -22.44 4.08
CA MET A 301 5.00 -21.10 4.54
C MET A 301 4.36 -21.07 5.93
N TRP A 302 3.52 -22.08 6.23
CA TRP A 302 2.75 -22.14 7.46
C TRP A 302 2.96 -23.43 8.24
N HIS A 303 2.91 -23.32 9.57
CA HIS A 303 2.78 -24.45 10.47
C HIS A 303 1.35 -24.99 10.48
N THR A 304 1.20 -26.29 10.78
CA THR A 304 -0.10 -26.91 11.00
C THR A 304 -0.70 -26.44 12.33
N ARG A 305 -2.01 -26.56 12.48
CA ARG A 305 -2.71 -26.28 13.74
C ARG A 305 -2.16 -27.10 14.89
N ALA A 306 -1.90 -28.39 14.65
CA ALA A 306 -1.33 -29.27 15.67
C ALA A 306 0.05 -28.77 16.15
N HIS A 307 0.91 -28.33 15.22
CA HIS A 307 2.19 -27.73 15.60
C HIS A 307 1.97 -26.47 16.45
N MET A 308 1.10 -25.56 15.99
CA MET A 308 0.78 -24.34 16.72
C MET A 308 0.24 -24.64 18.14
N GLU A 309 -0.61 -25.64 18.33
CA GLU A 309 -1.14 -26.01 19.65
C GLU A 309 -0.07 -26.62 20.59
N THR A 310 0.95 -27.28 20.03
CA THR A 310 2.02 -27.93 20.82
C THR A 310 3.22 -27.03 21.11
N VAL A 311 3.53 -26.11 20.20
CA VAL A 311 4.73 -25.25 20.25
C VAL A 311 4.33 -23.80 20.60
N HIS A 312 3.04 -23.46 20.70
CA HIS A 312 2.62 -22.10 21.06
C HIS A 312 3.28 -21.62 22.36
N PRO A 313 3.80 -20.37 22.41
CA PRO A 313 3.97 -19.38 21.34
C PRO A 313 5.40 -19.29 20.74
N ASP A 314 6.24 -20.33 20.81
CA ASP A 314 7.70 -20.19 20.71
C ASP A 314 8.30 -20.08 19.29
N THR A 315 7.50 -20.05 18.22
CA THR A 315 8.02 -19.95 16.84
C THR A 315 8.83 -18.68 16.61
N TRP A 316 8.52 -17.57 17.29
CA TRP A 316 9.35 -16.36 17.21
C TRP A 316 10.77 -16.62 17.75
N SER A 317 10.87 -17.31 18.90
CA SER A 317 12.16 -17.68 19.47
C SER A 317 12.88 -18.74 18.63
N GLU A 318 12.16 -19.62 17.91
CA GLU A 318 12.78 -20.53 16.93
C GLU A 318 13.54 -19.75 15.85
N ILE A 319 12.95 -18.66 15.34
CA ILE A 319 13.58 -17.77 14.36
C ILE A 319 14.77 -17.03 15.01
N GLU A 320 14.60 -16.47 16.20
CA GLU A 320 15.68 -15.77 16.92
C GLU A 320 16.89 -16.68 17.19
N ASN A 321 16.63 -17.88 17.73
CA ASN A 321 17.66 -18.87 18.03
C ASN A 321 18.37 -19.32 16.75
N TYR A 322 17.62 -19.57 15.68
CA TYR A 322 18.20 -19.98 14.41
C TYR A 322 19.16 -18.92 13.85
N ILE A 323 18.74 -17.66 13.80
CA ILE A 323 19.60 -16.55 13.35
C ILE A 323 20.83 -16.43 14.26
N ALA A 324 20.63 -16.47 15.58
CA ALA A 324 21.75 -16.37 16.53
C ALA A 324 22.77 -17.51 16.38
N ASP A 325 22.30 -18.73 16.15
CA ASP A 325 23.17 -19.89 15.94
C ASP A 325 23.93 -19.78 14.61
N ARG A 326 23.28 -19.32 13.52
CA ARG A 326 23.95 -19.07 12.23
C ARG A 326 25.03 -17.99 12.32
N VAL A 327 24.76 -16.88 13.00
CA VAL A 327 25.76 -15.81 13.22
C VAL A 327 26.89 -16.33 14.10
N THR A 328 26.58 -17.13 15.12
CA THR A 328 27.60 -17.80 15.96
C THR A 328 28.51 -18.68 15.12
N GLU A 329 27.97 -19.51 14.23
CA GLU A 329 28.73 -20.37 13.34
C GLU A 329 29.69 -19.56 12.44
N ASP A 330 29.21 -18.52 11.75
CA ASP A 330 30.06 -17.68 10.88
C ASP A 330 31.20 -17.00 11.67
N LEU A 331 30.92 -16.53 12.89
CA LEU A 331 31.95 -15.97 13.77
C LEU A 331 32.95 -17.03 14.24
N MET A 332 32.49 -18.23 14.55
CA MET A 332 33.32 -19.33 15.06
C MET A 332 34.14 -20.04 13.97
N ASP A 333 33.76 -19.93 12.70
CA ASP A 333 34.57 -20.36 11.57
C ASP A 333 35.85 -19.52 11.39
N LYS A 334 35.84 -18.29 11.92
CA LYS A 334 37.02 -17.42 11.93
C LYS A 334 38.00 -17.91 13.00
N LYS A 335 39.03 -18.67 12.59
CA LYS A 335 40.07 -19.28 13.46
C LYS A 335 40.59 -18.37 14.58
N LYS A 336 40.80 -17.07 14.30
CA LYS A 336 41.26 -16.10 15.31
C LYS A 336 40.21 -15.82 16.38
N PHE A 337 38.95 -15.67 15.99
CA PHE A 337 37.83 -15.41 16.90
C PHE A 337 37.57 -16.62 17.79
N ARG A 338 37.42 -17.82 17.21
CA ARG A 338 37.23 -19.07 17.97
C ARG A 338 38.33 -19.34 18.99
N LYS A 339 39.59 -19.02 18.67
CA LYS A 339 40.70 -19.17 19.62
C LYS A 339 40.58 -18.21 20.81
N ALA A 340 40.08 -17.01 20.59
CA ALA A 340 39.90 -15.99 21.64
C ALA A 340 38.65 -16.23 22.48
N HIS A 341 37.58 -16.74 21.86
CA HIS A 341 36.26 -16.92 22.47
C HIS A 341 35.70 -18.32 22.14
N PRO A 342 36.25 -19.40 22.73
CA PRO A 342 35.91 -20.77 22.36
C PRO A 342 34.46 -21.18 22.71
N GLU A 343 33.81 -20.47 23.62
CA GLU A 343 32.45 -20.73 24.09
C GLU A 343 31.48 -19.59 23.70
N PHE A 344 31.84 -18.79 22.69
CA PHE A 344 31.01 -17.66 22.27
C PHE A 344 29.64 -18.12 21.74
N ARG A 345 28.59 -17.43 22.16
CA ARG A 345 27.26 -17.52 21.56
C ARG A 345 26.75 -16.11 21.29
N TYR A 346 26.28 -15.89 20.08
CA TYR A 346 25.68 -14.61 19.70
C TYR A 346 24.34 -14.43 20.41
N ASP A 347 24.10 -13.22 20.94
CA ASP A 347 22.85 -12.83 21.58
C ASP A 347 22.23 -11.68 20.81
N LEU A 348 21.15 -11.98 20.09
CA LEU A 348 20.42 -11.04 19.25
C LEU A 348 19.81 -9.88 20.07
N HIS A 349 19.38 -10.13 21.31
CA HIS A 349 18.78 -9.11 22.18
C HIS A 349 19.83 -8.13 22.71
N ALA A 350 21.06 -8.60 22.96
CA ALA A 350 22.16 -7.74 23.36
C ALA A 350 22.69 -6.93 22.16
N ALA A 351 22.94 -7.62 21.04
CA ALA A 351 23.51 -7.06 19.82
C ALA A 351 22.73 -5.85 19.29
N ARG A 352 21.39 -5.94 19.24
CA ARG A 352 20.53 -4.87 18.70
C ARG A 352 20.52 -3.57 19.50
N ARG A 353 21.07 -3.55 20.72
CA ARG A 353 20.99 -2.40 21.63
C ARG A 353 22.02 -1.33 21.33
N VAL A 354 23.18 -1.69 20.76
CA VAL A 354 24.23 -0.74 20.40
C VAL A 354 24.61 -0.97 18.95
N LEU A 355 24.16 -0.07 18.09
CA LEU A 355 24.34 -0.12 16.65
C LEU A 355 25.24 1.01 16.19
N PHE A 356 26.01 0.76 15.15
CA PHE A 356 26.93 1.69 14.52
C PHE A 356 26.36 2.08 13.16
N TRP A 357 26.34 3.37 12.88
CA TRP A 357 25.92 3.89 11.58
C TRP A 357 26.78 3.31 10.46
N ASP A 358 26.14 2.91 9.37
CA ASP A 358 26.80 2.45 8.14
C ASP A 358 26.42 3.33 6.94
N GLY A 359 25.15 3.72 6.81
CA GLY A 359 24.74 4.63 5.75
C GLY A 359 23.24 4.89 5.69
N VAL A 360 22.82 5.78 4.78
CA VAL A 360 21.39 6.00 4.50
C VAL A 360 20.91 4.97 3.47
N LYS A 361 19.78 4.32 3.72
CA LYS A 361 19.15 3.48 2.71
C LYS A 361 18.54 4.37 1.64
N THR A 362 18.76 4.10 0.35
CA THR A 362 18.27 4.98 -0.74
C THR A 362 17.12 4.38 -1.54
N SER A 363 16.74 3.13 -1.26
CA SER A 363 15.83 2.33 -2.10
C SER A 363 14.53 1.94 -1.40
N ALA A 364 14.08 2.69 -0.39
CA ALA A 364 12.89 2.33 0.41
C ALA A 364 11.83 3.45 0.44
N THR A 365 10.65 3.13 0.95
CA THR A 365 9.47 4.00 1.02
C THR A 365 9.33 4.75 2.35
N SER A 366 10.13 4.41 3.35
CA SER A 366 10.11 5.05 4.68
C SER A 366 11.52 5.35 5.18
N PRO A 367 11.69 6.34 6.08
CA PRO A 367 12.99 6.74 6.59
C PRO A 367 13.69 5.60 7.32
N LYS A 368 14.84 5.16 6.77
CA LYS A 368 15.65 4.12 7.39
C LYS A 368 17.13 4.25 7.05
N ILE A 369 17.96 3.78 7.99
CA ILE A 369 19.41 3.74 7.84
C ILE A 369 19.91 2.31 7.95
N GLU A 370 21.04 2.06 7.31
CA GLU A 370 21.82 0.86 7.48
C GLU A 370 22.74 1.04 8.69
N THR A 371 22.82 -0.01 9.50
CA THR A 371 23.62 -0.07 10.71
C THR A 371 24.27 -1.44 10.86
N VAL A 372 25.29 -1.52 11.69
CA VAL A 372 25.94 -2.78 12.06
C VAL A 372 26.07 -2.87 13.56
N ASP A 373 26.09 -4.07 14.13
CA ASP A 373 26.44 -4.24 15.54
C ASP A 373 27.97 -4.32 15.75
N ALA A 374 28.39 -4.50 17.01
CA ALA A 374 29.82 -4.60 17.36
C ALA A 374 30.52 -5.86 16.78
N LEU A 375 29.76 -6.87 16.36
CA LEU A 375 30.22 -8.12 15.76
C LEU A 375 30.13 -8.08 14.22
N GLY A 376 29.54 -7.01 13.68
CA GLY A 376 29.25 -6.71 12.29
C GLY A 376 28.13 -7.54 11.68
N GLN A 377 27.15 -7.97 12.47
CA GLN A 377 25.83 -8.32 11.96
C GLN A 377 25.19 -7.03 11.42
N GLU A 378 24.61 -7.09 10.22
CA GLU A 378 23.89 -5.94 9.66
C GLU A 378 22.46 -5.82 10.22
N TRP A 379 22.04 -4.58 10.40
CA TRP A 379 20.73 -4.19 10.92
C TRP A 379 20.20 -2.98 10.16
N LYS A 380 18.88 -2.85 10.05
CA LYS A 380 18.25 -1.60 9.63
C LYS A 380 17.67 -0.90 10.84
N MET A 381 17.78 0.42 10.92
CA MET A 381 17.05 1.23 11.90
C MET A 381 16.01 2.08 11.18
N LYS A 382 14.74 2.00 11.63
CA LYS A 382 13.56 2.68 11.06
C LYS A 382 12.89 3.58 12.11
N TRP A 383 12.15 4.60 11.66
CA TRP A 383 11.38 5.54 12.51
C TRP A 383 9.95 5.75 11.97
N ALA A 384 9.14 6.51 12.73
CA ALA A 384 7.77 6.88 12.39
C ALA A 384 6.83 5.66 12.29
N ASP A 385 5.81 5.72 11.43
CA ASP A 385 4.68 4.79 11.37
C ASP A 385 5.08 3.30 11.33
N GLU A 386 6.17 2.96 10.64
CA GLU A 386 6.65 1.56 10.55
C GLU A 386 7.26 1.06 11.86
N ALA A 387 7.72 1.95 12.75
CA ALA A 387 8.53 1.56 13.89
C ALA A 387 7.77 0.67 14.90
N VAL A 388 6.47 0.89 15.05
CA VAL A 388 5.62 0.09 15.96
C VAL A 388 4.86 -0.99 15.21
N VAL A 389 4.38 -0.64 14.02
CA VAL A 389 3.43 -1.44 13.25
C VAL A 389 4.09 -2.72 12.72
N GLU A 390 5.30 -2.64 12.17
CA GLU A 390 5.94 -3.80 11.55
C GLU A 390 6.38 -4.89 12.55
N PRO A 391 7.00 -4.56 13.71
CA PRO A 391 7.28 -5.56 14.76
C PRO A 391 6.03 -6.28 15.24
N PHE A 392 4.95 -5.53 15.46
CA PHE A 392 3.68 -6.11 15.88
C PHE A 392 3.12 -7.04 14.81
N GLY A 393 3.11 -6.61 13.54
CA GLY A 393 2.57 -7.41 12.44
C GLY A 393 3.37 -8.67 12.11
N ASN A 394 4.70 -8.63 12.20
CA ASN A 394 5.53 -9.82 12.00
C ASN A 394 5.28 -10.86 13.09
N ARG A 395 5.24 -10.43 14.35
CA ARG A 395 4.91 -11.31 15.49
C ARG A 395 3.49 -11.87 15.40
N LEU A 396 2.53 -11.05 14.95
CA LEU A 396 1.15 -11.49 14.75
C LEU A 396 1.05 -12.52 13.61
N ARG A 397 1.78 -12.35 12.51
CA ARG A 397 1.86 -13.36 11.43
C ARG A 397 2.40 -14.70 11.95
N VAL A 398 3.45 -14.67 12.77
CA VAL A 398 4.00 -15.87 13.41
C VAL A 398 2.97 -16.52 14.34
N ALA A 399 2.27 -15.73 15.17
CA ALA A 399 1.19 -16.24 16.02
C ALA A 399 0.01 -16.84 15.22
N LEU A 400 -0.24 -16.35 14.00
CA LEU A 400 -1.23 -16.94 13.08
C LEU A 400 -0.74 -18.23 12.39
N GLY A 401 0.55 -18.52 12.47
CA GLY A 401 1.18 -19.77 12.04
C GLY A 401 2.23 -19.64 10.94
N ALA A 402 2.67 -18.43 10.59
CA ALA A 402 3.77 -18.26 9.64
C ALA A 402 5.05 -18.90 10.21
N LYS A 403 5.78 -19.67 9.39
CA LYS A 403 7.03 -20.33 9.81
C LYS A 403 8.19 -19.38 10.02
N PHE A 404 8.16 -18.25 9.34
CA PHE A 404 9.24 -17.28 9.31
C PHE A 404 8.69 -15.90 8.98
N CYS A 405 9.35 -14.86 9.48
CA CYS A 405 9.11 -13.43 9.21
C CYS A 405 10.40 -12.67 9.49
N ASP A 406 10.48 -11.39 9.09
CA ASP A 406 11.61 -10.55 9.48
C ASP A 406 11.65 -10.33 10.99
N LEU A 407 12.85 -10.46 11.57
CA LEU A 407 13.08 -10.20 12.98
C LEU A 407 13.20 -8.70 13.22
N THR A 408 12.09 -8.13 13.68
CA THR A 408 11.93 -6.70 13.90
C THR A 408 11.63 -6.42 15.38
N TYR A 409 12.23 -5.35 15.90
CA TYR A 409 12.17 -5.01 17.33
C TYR A 409 11.91 -3.54 17.51
N VAL A 410 10.89 -3.20 18.29
CA VAL A 410 10.55 -1.82 18.64
C VAL A 410 11.23 -1.42 19.96
N ASP A 411 11.66 -0.16 20.06
CA ASP A 411 11.98 0.52 21.31
C ASP A 411 11.05 1.71 21.47
N VAL A 412 10.05 1.58 22.35
CA VAL A 412 9.15 2.69 22.73
C VAL A 412 9.59 3.24 24.07
N GLY A 413 9.93 4.53 24.13
CA GLY A 413 10.44 5.19 25.32
C GLY A 413 11.97 5.33 25.36
N GLY A 414 12.68 4.74 24.40
CA GLY A 414 14.08 5.03 24.07
C GLY A 414 15.15 4.35 24.91
N ALA A 415 14.78 3.38 25.73
CA ALA A 415 15.71 2.80 26.71
C ALA A 415 16.63 1.73 26.12
N SER A 416 16.43 1.36 24.86
CA SER A 416 16.88 0.07 24.32
C SER A 416 17.81 0.21 23.12
N HIS A 417 17.53 1.11 22.17
CA HIS A 417 18.34 1.29 20.96
C HIS A 417 19.24 2.52 21.05
N LEU A 418 20.54 2.29 20.90
CA LEU A 418 21.58 3.31 20.88
C LEU A 418 22.27 3.28 19.51
N LEU A 419 22.32 4.43 18.84
CA LEU A 419 23.08 4.61 17.61
C LEU A 419 24.41 5.33 17.93
N ILE A 420 25.51 4.75 17.50
CA ILE A 420 26.84 5.35 17.55
C ILE A 420 27.18 5.88 16.16
N LEU A 421 27.45 7.18 16.08
CA LEU A 421 27.83 7.84 14.83
C LEU A 421 29.29 7.51 14.44
N PRO A 422 29.64 7.58 13.15
CA PRO A 422 31.00 7.36 12.68
C PRO A 422 32.02 8.27 13.36
N GLY A 423 33.26 7.81 13.38
CA GLY A 423 34.43 8.60 13.74
C GLY A 423 35.00 9.33 12.51
N LYS A 424 35.93 10.26 12.75
CA LYS A 424 36.62 10.98 11.66
C LYS A 424 37.33 10.04 10.69
N GLU A 425 37.91 8.96 11.21
CA GLU A 425 38.60 7.95 10.40
C GLU A 425 37.62 7.21 9.47
N ASP A 426 36.43 6.85 9.96
CA ASP A 426 35.40 6.18 9.14
C ASP A 426 34.99 7.08 7.97
N ARG A 427 34.72 8.37 8.21
CA ARG A 427 34.41 9.34 7.16
C ARG A 427 35.55 9.48 6.13
N GLN A 428 36.81 9.39 6.56
CA GLN A 428 37.96 9.46 5.66
C GLN A 428 38.10 8.21 4.79
N LEU A 429 37.72 7.04 5.32
CA LEU A 429 37.70 5.78 4.57
C LEU A 429 36.54 5.71 3.57
N HIS A 430 35.47 6.48 3.83
CA HIS A 430 34.23 6.49 3.06
C HIS A 430 33.87 7.90 2.53
N PRO A 431 34.73 8.54 1.71
CA PRO A 431 34.57 9.95 1.34
C PRO A 431 33.35 10.24 0.44
N GLY A 432 32.71 9.21 -0.13
CA GLY A 432 31.49 9.35 -0.94
C GLY A 432 30.19 9.07 -0.18
N ASP A 433 30.28 8.58 1.06
CA ASP A 433 29.12 8.15 1.82
C ASP A 433 28.70 9.21 2.84
N ALA A 434 27.40 9.30 3.12
CA ALA A 434 26.89 10.19 4.14
C ALA A 434 27.24 9.67 5.55
N MET A 435 28.31 10.22 6.14
CA MET A 435 28.89 9.77 7.41
C MET A 435 28.80 10.86 8.49
N PRO A 436 27.64 11.08 9.15
CA PRO A 436 27.45 12.17 10.12
C PRO A 436 28.22 11.91 11.41
N LEU A 437 29.08 12.84 11.86
CA LEU A 437 29.86 12.72 13.10
C LEU A 437 29.15 13.32 14.31
N THR A 438 28.17 14.20 14.07
CA THR A 438 27.43 14.93 15.11
C THR A 438 25.92 14.77 14.90
N VAL A 439 25.14 15.10 15.93
CA VAL A 439 23.67 15.08 15.86
C VAL A 439 23.15 16.06 14.81
N GLU A 440 23.71 17.25 14.70
CA GLU A 440 23.27 18.23 13.71
C GLU A 440 23.59 17.75 12.30
N GLU A 441 24.76 17.14 12.08
CA GLU A 441 25.07 16.51 10.79
C GLU A 441 24.15 15.30 10.50
N LEU A 442 23.76 14.51 11.51
CA LEU A 442 22.78 13.43 11.33
C LEU A 442 21.43 13.98 10.86
N ILE A 443 20.97 15.08 11.48
CA ILE A 443 19.71 15.74 11.09
C ILE A 443 19.81 16.21 9.64
N THR A 444 20.88 16.92 9.28
CA THR A 444 21.10 17.38 7.91
C THR A 444 21.16 16.22 6.92
N VAL A 445 21.90 15.15 7.22
CA VAL A 445 22.01 13.96 6.35
C VAL A 445 20.63 13.33 6.10
N MET A 446 19.78 13.23 7.13
CA MET A 446 18.45 12.67 6.98
C MET A 446 17.49 13.61 6.23
N GLU A 447 17.57 14.92 6.46
CA GLU A 447 16.80 15.95 5.74
C GLU A 447 17.20 16.06 4.26
N GLU A 448 18.48 15.88 3.94
CA GLU A 448 19.00 15.91 2.57
C GLU A 448 18.89 14.55 1.86
N SER A 449 18.58 13.48 2.60
CA SER A 449 18.38 12.16 2.02
C SER A 449 17.17 12.11 1.09
N THR A 450 17.02 10.98 0.38
CA THR A 450 15.82 10.67 -0.40
C THR A 450 14.53 10.65 0.43
N TYR A 451 14.61 10.66 1.76
CA TYR A 451 13.44 10.66 2.63
C TYR A 451 13.00 12.06 3.07
N HIS A 452 13.81 13.10 2.87
CA HIS A 452 13.55 14.45 3.38
C HIS A 452 13.12 14.48 4.86
N PHE A 453 13.71 13.59 5.66
CA PHE A 453 13.19 13.24 6.97
C PHE A 453 13.88 14.02 8.09
N ASN A 454 13.09 14.81 8.83
CA ASN A 454 13.57 15.46 10.04
C ASN A 454 13.55 14.49 11.23
N VAL A 455 14.71 13.92 11.56
CA VAL A 455 14.87 12.98 12.70
C VAL A 455 14.83 13.66 14.07
N ARG A 456 14.96 15.00 14.16
CA ARG A 456 15.05 15.74 15.43
C ARG A 456 13.92 15.43 16.43
N PRO A 457 12.63 15.35 16.04
CA PRO A 457 11.54 15.05 16.97
C PRO A 457 11.66 13.68 17.62
N PHE A 458 12.30 12.73 16.93
CA PHE A 458 12.49 11.35 17.36
C PHE A 458 13.72 11.19 18.25
N ILE A 459 14.65 12.13 18.31
CA ILE A 459 15.79 12.06 19.21
C ILE A 459 15.31 12.29 20.65
N ARG A 460 15.66 11.35 21.54
CA ARG A 460 15.40 11.48 22.99
C ARG A 460 16.54 12.15 23.70
N ASP A 461 17.75 11.62 23.51
CA ASP A 461 18.96 12.08 24.18
C ASP A 461 20.18 11.79 23.30
N SER A 462 21.24 12.56 23.46
CA SER A 462 22.49 12.41 22.72
C SER A 462 23.66 13.03 23.45
N GLY A 463 24.86 12.63 23.08
CA GLY A 463 26.06 13.23 23.64
C GLY A 463 27.34 12.60 23.12
N THR A 464 28.45 12.90 23.79
CA THR A 464 29.76 12.31 23.48
C THR A 464 30.08 11.21 24.49
N ILE A 465 30.63 10.10 23.99
CA ILE A 465 31.15 9.03 24.84
C ILE A 465 32.46 9.53 25.46
N THR A 466 32.54 9.49 26.78
CA THR A 466 33.70 9.88 27.58
C THR A 466 34.11 8.72 28.49
N ALA A 467 35.35 8.74 29.00
CA ALA A 467 35.79 7.73 29.94
C ALA A 467 34.89 7.64 31.20
N GLY A 468 34.27 8.75 31.61
CA GLY A 468 33.40 8.80 32.79
C GLY A 468 31.98 8.28 32.59
N ASN A 469 31.48 8.21 31.35
CA ASN A 469 30.11 7.77 31.06
C ASN A 469 30.03 6.48 30.22
N ALA A 470 31.16 6.01 29.66
CA ALA A 470 31.19 4.87 28.73
C ALA A 470 30.57 3.59 29.32
N ASP A 471 30.80 3.30 30.60
CA ASP A 471 30.22 2.12 31.26
C ASP A 471 28.69 2.19 31.36
N THR A 472 28.12 3.40 31.47
CA THR A 472 26.67 3.59 31.55
C THR A 472 26.02 3.54 30.18
N ILE A 473 26.60 4.25 29.20
CA ILE A 473 26.05 4.35 27.83
C ILE A 473 26.22 3.01 27.08
N LEU A 474 27.41 2.41 27.16
CA LEU A 474 27.77 1.19 26.43
C LEU A 474 27.58 -0.07 27.29
N ARG A 475 26.65 -0.05 28.26
CA ARG A 475 26.39 -1.18 29.17
C ARG A 475 26.01 -2.47 28.44
N SER A 476 25.38 -2.35 27.27
CA SER A 476 24.91 -3.47 26.45
C SER A 476 25.89 -3.84 25.32
N LEU A 477 27.04 -3.17 25.23
CA LEU A 477 28.04 -3.45 24.21
C LEU A 477 28.76 -4.78 24.53
N PRO A 478 28.78 -5.77 23.63
CA PRO A 478 29.46 -7.04 23.87
C PRO A 478 30.98 -6.82 23.97
N ALA A 479 31.64 -7.58 24.85
CA ALA A 479 33.08 -7.45 25.09
C ALA A 479 33.91 -7.96 23.90
N GLU A 480 33.34 -8.86 23.10
CA GLU A 480 33.91 -9.55 21.96
C GLU A 480 33.89 -8.71 20.67
N GLY A 481 33.44 -7.46 20.74
CA GLY A 481 33.35 -6.55 19.61
C GLY A 481 34.64 -6.41 18.80
N LYS A 482 34.48 -6.23 17.48
CA LYS A 482 35.57 -5.97 16.53
C LYS A 482 36.40 -4.76 16.97
N LYS A 483 37.68 -4.76 16.59
CA LYS A 483 38.59 -3.62 16.82
C LYS A 483 37.97 -2.36 16.20
N GLY A 484 37.87 -1.25 16.95
CA GLY A 484 37.14 -0.04 16.54
C GLY A 484 35.73 0.07 17.15
N TYR A 485 35.11 -1.05 17.53
CA TYR A 485 33.82 -1.08 18.24
C TYR A 485 33.96 -1.43 19.72
N ARG A 486 35.18 -1.51 20.23
CA ARG A 486 35.45 -1.74 21.64
C ARG A 486 35.33 -0.44 22.41
N LYS A 487 34.88 -0.52 23.67
CA LYS A 487 34.61 0.62 24.55
C LYS A 487 35.68 1.73 24.50
N GLN A 488 36.97 1.38 24.58
CA GLN A 488 38.06 2.37 24.55
C GLN A 488 38.23 3.07 23.19
N ASP A 489 37.88 2.40 22.09
CA ASP A 489 37.98 2.94 20.72
C ASP A 489 36.78 3.85 20.38
N LEU A 490 35.73 3.82 21.20
CA LEU A 490 34.51 4.61 21.02
C LEU A 490 34.53 5.94 21.80
N ILE A 491 35.53 6.15 22.67
CA ILE A 491 35.68 7.42 23.39
C ILE A 491 35.84 8.57 22.40
N GLY A 492 35.04 9.62 22.57
CA GLY A 492 34.99 10.79 21.68
C GLY A 492 33.96 10.68 20.56
N ARG A 493 33.33 9.52 20.35
CA ARG A 493 32.24 9.37 19.38
C ARG A 493 30.92 9.93 19.92
N THR A 494 30.07 10.37 19.00
CA THR A 494 28.71 10.82 19.30
C THR A 494 27.78 9.61 19.40
N TRP A 495 26.93 9.58 20.43
CA TRP A 495 25.85 8.62 20.57
C TRP A 495 24.50 9.33 20.51
N VAL A 496 23.49 8.62 20.01
CA VAL A 496 22.12 9.11 19.88
C VAL A 496 21.16 8.01 20.33
N SER A 497 20.18 8.38 21.15
CA SER A 497 19.03 7.54 21.52
C SER A 497 17.76 8.19 21.01
N PHE A 498 16.76 7.36 20.70
CA PHE A 498 15.51 7.81 20.09
C PHE A 498 14.35 7.64 21.06
N LYS A 499 13.27 8.41 20.93
CA LYS A 499 12.03 8.24 21.70
C LYS A 499 11.28 7.00 21.24
N GLU A 500 11.31 6.79 19.92
CA GLU A 500 10.84 5.60 19.25
C GLU A 500 11.80 5.26 18.12
N SER A 501 12.10 3.98 17.98
CA SER A 501 12.78 3.45 16.81
C SER A 501 12.50 1.97 16.70
N MET A 502 12.76 1.43 15.52
CA MET A 502 12.69 0.00 15.25
C MET A 502 13.98 -0.47 14.62
N VAL A 503 14.37 -1.69 14.95
CA VAL A 503 15.53 -2.33 14.36
C VAL A 503 15.13 -3.66 13.74
N GLU A 504 15.57 -3.90 12.51
CA GLU A 504 15.34 -5.13 11.75
C GLU A 504 16.69 -5.83 11.57
N ALA A 505 16.78 -7.09 12.01
CA ALA A 505 17.96 -7.90 11.72
C ALA A 505 17.98 -8.24 10.23
N LYS A 506 19.08 -7.94 9.53
CA LYS A 506 19.25 -8.45 8.18
C LYS A 506 19.59 -9.93 8.20
N HIS A 507 19.20 -10.60 7.13
CA HIS A 507 19.32 -12.04 6.97
C HIS A 507 20.50 -12.43 6.08
N ASP A 508 21.65 -11.75 6.22
CA ASP A 508 22.88 -12.02 5.46
C ASP A 508 23.44 -13.43 5.67
N VAL A 509 23.14 -14.03 6.83
CA VAL A 509 23.46 -15.43 7.15
C VAL A 509 22.46 -16.45 6.58
N LEU A 510 21.35 -15.99 5.99
CA LEU A 510 20.39 -16.88 5.34
C LEU A 510 20.78 -17.13 3.89
N ASN A 511 20.59 -18.38 3.44
CA ASN A 511 20.59 -18.67 2.02
C ASN A 511 19.25 -18.22 1.41
N LEU A 512 19.15 -16.92 1.15
CA LEU A 512 17.98 -16.30 0.55
C LEU A 512 17.85 -16.72 -0.92
N GLY A 513 16.67 -17.18 -1.29
CA GLY A 513 16.28 -17.28 -2.69
C GLY A 513 15.66 -15.98 -3.18
N GLY A 514 15.31 -15.96 -4.47
CA GLY A 514 14.57 -14.85 -5.06
C GLY A 514 13.13 -14.75 -4.52
N PRO A 515 12.33 -13.83 -5.10
CA PRO A 515 10.90 -13.78 -4.83
C PRO A 515 10.22 -15.13 -5.06
N ALA A 516 9.28 -15.50 -4.20
CA ALA A 516 8.44 -16.68 -4.40
C ALA A 516 7.43 -16.40 -5.53
N ALA A 517 7.28 -17.33 -6.46
CA ALA A 517 6.41 -17.15 -7.63
C ALA A 517 4.94 -17.26 -7.24
N LEU A 518 4.20 -16.15 -7.21
CA LEU A 518 2.77 -16.11 -6.80
C LEU A 518 1.77 -16.39 -7.93
N PHE A 519 2.28 -16.58 -9.15
CA PHE A 519 1.49 -16.78 -10.36
C PHE A 519 1.75 -18.15 -11.00
N CYS A 520 1.73 -19.21 -10.21
CA CYS A 520 1.84 -20.59 -10.72
C CYS A 520 0.77 -21.53 -10.13
N ASP A 521 0.46 -22.61 -10.83
CA ASP A 521 -0.58 -23.57 -10.43
C ASP A 521 -0.39 -24.12 -9.02
N LEU A 522 0.87 -24.28 -8.57
CA LEU A 522 1.20 -24.71 -7.21
C LEU A 522 0.74 -23.67 -6.18
N THR A 523 1.08 -22.40 -6.38
CA THR A 523 0.64 -21.32 -5.48
C THR A 523 -0.86 -21.08 -5.52
N TYR A 524 -1.48 -21.20 -6.70
CA TYR A 524 -2.93 -21.15 -6.80
C TYR A 524 -3.57 -22.25 -5.98
N GLY A 525 -2.96 -23.42 -5.82
CA GLY A 525 -3.46 -24.52 -4.99
C GLY A 525 -3.11 -24.45 -3.51
N ASP A 526 -2.34 -23.47 -3.03
CA ASP A 526 -1.84 -23.45 -1.65
C ASP A 526 -2.82 -22.77 -0.67
N ARG A 527 -3.36 -23.54 0.28
CA ARG A 527 -4.19 -23.06 1.39
C ARG A 527 -3.55 -21.92 2.17
N ALA A 528 -2.24 -21.98 2.42
CA ALA A 528 -1.52 -21.02 3.24
C ALA A 528 -1.53 -19.61 2.61
N LEU A 529 -1.26 -19.53 1.31
CA LEU A 529 -1.33 -18.29 0.54
C LEU A 529 -2.75 -17.76 0.40
N ARG A 530 -3.73 -18.65 0.18
CA ARG A 530 -5.14 -18.28 0.07
C ARG A 530 -5.72 -17.75 1.39
N GLN A 531 -5.43 -18.39 2.52
CA GLN A 531 -5.89 -17.92 3.83
C GLN A 531 -5.14 -16.66 4.29
N ALA A 532 -3.89 -16.47 3.86
CA ALA A 532 -3.13 -15.25 4.13
C ALA A 532 -3.84 -13.99 3.61
N PHE A 533 -4.72 -14.12 2.62
CA PHE A 533 -5.58 -13.03 2.19
C PHE A 533 -6.38 -12.44 3.36
N LEU A 534 -7.05 -13.28 4.14
CA LEU A 534 -7.85 -12.82 5.27
C LEU A 534 -6.99 -12.20 6.38
N PHE A 535 -5.79 -12.73 6.60
CA PHE A 535 -4.83 -12.15 7.54
C PHE A 535 -4.37 -10.76 7.08
N SER A 536 -4.03 -10.60 5.80
CA SER A 536 -3.66 -9.30 5.22
C SER A 536 -4.81 -8.30 5.30
N LEU A 537 -6.07 -8.72 5.09
CA LEU A 537 -7.23 -7.86 5.32
C LEU A 537 -7.35 -7.46 6.80
N TRP A 538 -7.13 -8.39 7.73
CA TRP A 538 -7.29 -8.14 9.17
C TRP A 538 -6.22 -7.19 9.71
N MET A 539 -4.98 -7.36 9.26
CA MET A 539 -3.84 -6.54 9.64
C MET A 539 -3.71 -5.24 8.83
N GLU A 540 -4.58 -5.04 7.83
CA GLU A 540 -4.49 -3.96 6.84
C GLU A 540 -3.11 -3.85 6.20
N ASP A 541 -2.60 -4.99 5.75
CA ASP A 541 -1.39 -5.06 4.95
C ASP A 541 -1.71 -4.57 3.53
N LYS A 542 -1.15 -3.41 3.18
CA LYS A 542 -1.40 -2.73 1.91
C LYS A 542 -0.42 -3.16 0.82
N ASP A 543 0.77 -3.66 1.18
CA ASP A 543 1.88 -3.91 0.25
C ASP A 543 2.21 -5.41 0.13
N ASN A 544 1.29 -6.17 -0.48
CA ASN A 544 1.45 -7.62 -0.66
C ASN A 544 2.01 -7.99 -2.05
N LYS A 545 2.93 -7.17 -2.59
CA LYS A 545 3.57 -7.42 -3.89
C LYS A 545 4.39 -8.70 -3.89
N GLU A 546 4.52 -9.35 -5.04
CA GLU A 546 5.34 -10.57 -5.19
C GLU A 546 6.78 -10.40 -4.71
N ALA A 547 7.36 -9.21 -4.87
CA ALA A 547 8.70 -8.90 -4.37
C ALA A 547 8.84 -8.98 -2.83
N ASN A 548 7.72 -8.96 -2.10
CA ASN A 548 7.65 -9.08 -0.65
C ASN A 548 7.45 -10.54 -0.20
N PHE A 549 7.28 -11.49 -1.13
CA PHE A 549 7.28 -12.91 -0.79
C PHE A 549 8.68 -13.44 -1.06
N ARG A 550 9.40 -13.79 0.00
CA ARG A 550 10.78 -14.26 -0.09
C ARG A 550 10.83 -15.76 0.13
N THR A 551 11.86 -16.36 -0.45
CA THR A 551 12.19 -17.76 -0.27
C THR A 551 13.50 -17.85 0.49
N ALA A 552 13.64 -18.87 1.34
CA ALA A 552 14.88 -19.15 2.04
C ALA A 552 15.10 -20.67 2.15
N TRP A 553 16.37 -21.06 2.11
CA TRP A 553 16.77 -22.44 2.40
C TRP A 553 17.44 -22.49 3.78
N LEU A 554 16.75 -23.08 4.75
CA LEU A 554 17.17 -23.09 6.14
C LEU A 554 17.65 -24.50 6.57
N PRO A 555 18.96 -24.76 6.66
CA PRO A 555 19.49 -25.97 7.30
C PRO A 555 19.17 -26.01 8.79
N ASP A 556 18.76 -27.17 9.32
CA ASP A 556 18.62 -27.39 10.77
C ASP A 556 17.63 -26.45 11.50
N PHE A 557 16.66 -25.88 10.77
CA PHE A 557 15.65 -24.98 11.32
C PHE A 557 14.56 -25.75 12.10
N ALA A 558 14.23 -25.27 13.29
CA ALA A 558 13.22 -25.88 14.17
C ALA A 558 13.42 -27.40 14.37
N GLY A 559 14.68 -27.85 14.45
CA GLY A 559 15.05 -29.25 14.63
C GLY A 559 14.77 -30.16 13.44
N LYS A 560 14.38 -29.60 12.29
CA LYS A 560 14.22 -30.33 11.02
C LYS A 560 15.51 -30.21 10.20
N PRO A 561 15.81 -31.15 9.29
CA PRO A 561 16.89 -30.99 8.31
C PRO A 561 16.68 -29.75 7.43
N SER A 562 17.46 -29.62 6.37
CA SER A 562 17.27 -28.54 5.40
C SER A 562 15.84 -28.39 4.89
N GLN A 563 15.28 -27.18 5.06
CA GLN A 563 13.93 -26.83 4.65
C GLN A 563 13.92 -25.68 3.65
N TYR A 564 13.05 -25.78 2.64
CA TYR A 564 12.63 -24.63 1.84
C TYR A 564 11.47 -23.94 2.55
N ILE A 565 11.61 -22.64 2.80
CA ILE A 565 10.61 -21.81 3.46
C ILE A 565 10.25 -20.62 2.58
N GLU A 566 8.97 -20.26 2.61
CA GLU A 566 8.44 -19.04 2.01
C GLU A 566 7.94 -18.13 3.12
N TYR A 567 8.17 -16.82 3.02
CA TYR A 567 7.74 -15.87 4.04
C TYR A 567 7.44 -14.49 3.47
N PHE A 568 6.63 -13.74 4.21
CA PHE A 568 6.35 -12.33 3.92
C PHE A 568 7.45 -11.46 4.51
N HIS A 569 8.07 -10.64 3.65
CA HIS A 569 9.14 -9.69 3.94
C HIS A 569 8.66 -8.27 3.69
N ASP A 570 9.11 -7.32 4.52
CA ASP A 570 8.78 -5.88 4.41
C ASP A 570 7.27 -5.62 4.17
N PRO A 571 6.38 -6.19 5.00
CA PRO A 571 4.94 -6.00 4.85
C PRO A 571 4.56 -4.54 5.08
N GLY A 572 3.74 -3.98 4.18
CA GLY A 572 3.23 -2.61 4.27
C GLY A 572 2.06 -2.51 5.24
N PHE A 573 2.28 -2.97 6.48
CA PHE A 573 1.27 -2.95 7.51
C PHE A 573 0.92 -1.51 7.87
N SER A 574 -0.35 -1.28 8.10
CA SER A 574 -0.82 -0.03 8.67
C SER A 574 -1.62 -0.24 9.95
N PHE A 575 -2.22 -1.42 10.15
CA PHE A 575 -3.17 -1.66 11.23
C PHE A 575 -4.17 -0.51 11.32
N GLY A 576 -4.88 -0.19 10.25
CA GLY A 576 -5.94 0.80 10.32
C GLY A 576 -6.20 1.44 8.99
N GLY A 577 -7.44 1.94 8.87
CA GLY A 577 -7.94 2.56 7.65
C GLY A 577 -7.01 3.66 7.16
N LEU A 578 -7.25 4.17 5.95
CA LEU A 578 -6.41 5.18 5.29
C LEU A 578 -5.96 6.37 6.17
N ALA A 579 -6.67 6.67 7.26
CA ALA A 579 -6.42 7.79 8.16
C ALA A 579 -5.68 7.47 9.48
N ARG A 580 -5.47 6.20 9.86
CA ARG A 580 -4.86 5.85 11.17
C ARG A 580 -4.01 4.60 11.11
N SER A 581 -2.78 4.71 11.61
CA SER A 581 -1.90 3.57 11.87
C SER A 581 -2.20 2.96 13.27
N ALA A 582 -2.01 1.65 13.45
CA ALA A 582 -2.11 0.90 14.73
C ALA A 582 -3.50 0.61 15.38
N GLU A 583 -4.64 0.88 14.74
CA GLU A 583 -5.95 0.26 15.01
C GLU A 583 -6.14 -1.13 14.33
N LEU A 584 -5.94 -2.22 15.08
CA LEU A 584 -6.39 -3.55 14.66
C LEU A 584 -7.89 -3.56 14.31
N ASN A 585 -8.24 -4.18 13.19
CA ASN A 585 -9.64 -4.34 12.80
C ASN A 585 -10.44 -5.09 13.87
N ASN A 586 -11.55 -4.51 14.32
CA ASN A 586 -12.38 -4.99 15.43
C ASN A 586 -13.19 -6.28 15.13
N LEU A 587 -12.78 -7.10 14.14
CA LEU A 587 -13.46 -8.32 13.68
C LEU A 587 -14.99 -8.20 13.57
N LYS A 588 -15.48 -7.02 13.21
CA LYS A 588 -16.92 -6.78 13.07
C LYS A 588 -17.41 -7.54 11.84
N VAL A 589 -18.32 -8.49 12.06
CA VAL A 589 -18.99 -9.29 11.03
C VAL A 589 -20.48 -9.01 11.05
N GLY A 590 -21.11 -8.86 9.88
CA GLY A 590 -22.57 -8.78 9.77
C GLY A 590 -23.07 -8.24 8.44
N ASP A 591 -24.35 -7.88 8.40
CA ASP A 591 -25.01 -7.33 7.21
C ASP A 591 -24.77 -5.80 7.05
N ARG A 592 -23.94 -5.20 7.93
CA ARG A 592 -23.68 -3.75 7.97
C ARG A 592 -22.42 -3.40 7.17
N PRO A 593 -22.50 -2.49 6.17
CA PRO A 593 -21.33 -1.96 5.49
C PRO A 593 -20.34 -1.30 6.45
N GLY A 594 -19.03 -1.39 6.14
CA GLY A 594 -17.97 -0.76 6.93
C GLY A 594 -17.50 -1.58 8.14
N GLY A 595 -17.95 -2.83 8.30
CA GLY A 595 -17.31 -3.80 9.20
C GLY A 595 -15.95 -4.27 8.67
N PHE A 596 -15.23 -5.11 9.43
CA PHE A 596 -14.01 -5.78 8.92
C PHE A 596 -14.37 -6.71 7.75
N LEU A 597 -15.43 -7.50 7.97
CA LEU A 597 -16.09 -8.29 6.94
C LEU A 597 -17.59 -7.99 6.96
N TRP A 598 -18.22 -7.86 5.80
CA TRP A 598 -19.68 -7.75 5.74
C TRP A 598 -20.26 -8.50 4.55
N LEU A 599 -21.52 -8.91 4.67
CA LEU A 599 -22.22 -9.54 3.55
C LEU A 599 -22.65 -8.47 2.57
N ASN A 600 -22.56 -8.71 1.26
CA ASN A 600 -23.19 -7.85 0.25
C ASN A 600 -24.73 -7.92 0.32
N THR A 601 -25.42 -7.02 -0.38
CA THR A 601 -26.89 -6.85 -0.29
C THR A 601 -27.65 -8.10 -0.68
N GLU A 602 -27.14 -8.81 -1.68
CA GLU A 602 -27.71 -10.06 -2.20
C GLU A 602 -27.39 -11.29 -1.33
N LYS A 603 -26.54 -11.15 -0.30
CA LYS A 603 -26.03 -12.25 0.52
C LYS A 603 -25.39 -13.35 -0.35
N THR A 604 -24.66 -12.94 -1.38
CA THR A 604 -23.91 -13.81 -2.29
C THR A 604 -22.41 -13.75 -2.05
N LYS A 605 -21.92 -12.69 -1.39
CA LYS A 605 -20.50 -12.44 -1.13
C LYS A 605 -20.25 -11.92 0.28
N ILE A 606 -19.08 -12.27 0.82
CA ILE A 606 -18.47 -11.60 1.98
C ILE A 606 -17.46 -10.61 1.41
N LEU A 607 -17.52 -9.36 1.87
CA LEU A 607 -16.71 -8.23 1.41
C LEU A 607 -15.78 -7.78 2.55
N GLY A 608 -14.55 -7.36 2.22
CA GLY A 608 -13.62 -6.70 3.14
C GLY A 608 -13.40 -5.21 2.81
N SER A 609 -13.15 -4.39 3.83
CA SER A 609 -12.94 -2.93 3.70
C SER A 609 -11.49 -2.54 3.47
N SER A 610 -10.54 -3.42 3.77
CA SER A 610 -9.11 -3.08 3.72
C SER A 610 -8.73 -2.57 2.34
N PHE A 611 -7.94 -1.50 2.32
CA PHE A 611 -7.27 -1.08 1.10
C PHE A 611 -6.07 -2.00 0.84
N GLN A 612 -5.86 -2.39 -0.42
CA GLN A 612 -4.69 -3.14 -0.85
C GLN A 612 -4.12 -2.44 -2.09
N ILE A 613 -2.87 -1.99 -2.03
CA ILE A 613 -2.16 -1.40 -3.17
C ILE A 613 -1.90 -2.50 -4.21
N TYR A 614 -1.48 -3.66 -3.71
CA TYR A 614 -1.25 -4.85 -4.51
C TYR A 614 -2.02 -6.05 -3.96
N ARG A 615 -2.64 -6.81 -4.86
CA ARG A 615 -3.37 -8.05 -4.57
C ARG A 615 -2.78 -9.21 -5.38
N PRO A 616 -2.15 -10.21 -4.74
CA PRO A 616 -1.70 -11.43 -5.40
C PRO A 616 -2.83 -12.12 -6.19
N GLY A 617 -2.49 -12.66 -7.36
CA GLY A 617 -3.44 -13.38 -8.22
C GLY A 617 -4.13 -14.53 -7.49
N VAL A 618 -3.37 -15.29 -6.69
CA VAL A 618 -3.84 -16.43 -5.86
C VAL A 618 -5.03 -16.09 -4.96
N TRP A 619 -5.17 -14.85 -4.51
CA TRP A 619 -6.29 -14.46 -3.64
C TRP A 619 -7.64 -14.43 -4.38
N SER A 620 -7.64 -14.43 -5.71
CA SER A 620 -8.85 -14.57 -6.51
C SER A 620 -9.45 -15.97 -6.45
N ASP A 621 -8.64 -16.98 -6.09
CA ASP A 621 -9.05 -18.38 -5.97
C ASP A 621 -9.35 -18.79 -4.52
N ALA A 622 -9.29 -17.84 -3.58
CA ALA A 622 -9.68 -18.08 -2.20
C ALA A 622 -11.17 -18.46 -2.11
N THR A 623 -11.43 -19.64 -1.57
CA THR A 623 -12.78 -20.18 -1.37
C THR A 623 -13.35 -19.75 -0.02
N TYR A 624 -14.65 -20.03 0.19
CA TYR A 624 -15.27 -19.90 1.50
C TYR A 624 -14.55 -20.73 2.57
N SER A 625 -14.09 -21.94 2.22
CA SER A 625 -13.38 -22.84 3.12
C SER A 625 -12.03 -22.27 3.53
N ASP A 626 -11.31 -21.59 2.62
CA ASP A 626 -10.02 -20.91 2.89
C ASP A 626 -10.21 -19.76 3.88
N TYR A 627 -11.24 -18.94 3.66
CA TYR A 627 -11.63 -17.86 4.59
C TYR A 627 -12.03 -18.40 5.95
N LEU A 628 -12.78 -19.49 6.00
CA LEU A 628 -13.19 -20.09 7.26
C LEU A 628 -11.98 -20.63 8.03
N ALA A 629 -11.02 -21.25 7.36
CA ALA A 629 -9.78 -21.69 7.98
C ALA A 629 -8.99 -20.49 8.54
N GLY A 630 -8.75 -19.45 7.73
CA GLY A 630 -8.11 -18.23 8.19
C GLY A 630 -8.84 -17.58 9.38
N ALA A 631 -10.17 -17.50 9.33
CA ALA A 631 -10.97 -16.94 10.42
C ALA A 631 -10.80 -17.77 11.71
N LYS A 632 -10.76 -19.10 11.61
CA LYS A 632 -10.48 -19.99 12.75
C LYS A 632 -9.08 -19.76 13.31
N HIS A 633 -8.06 -19.49 12.50
CA HIS A 633 -6.72 -19.12 13.00
C HIS A 633 -6.76 -17.82 13.80
N ILE A 634 -7.40 -16.77 13.25
CA ILE A 634 -7.57 -15.49 13.98
C ILE A 634 -8.31 -15.71 15.30
N CYS A 635 -9.40 -16.49 15.29
CA CYS A 635 -10.23 -16.70 16.48
C CYS A 635 -9.56 -17.57 17.57
N ARG A 636 -8.44 -18.23 17.28
CA ARG A 636 -7.66 -18.97 18.28
C ARG A 636 -6.80 -18.07 19.14
N LEU A 637 -6.41 -16.90 18.63
CA LEU A 637 -5.56 -15.98 19.36
C LEU A 637 -6.28 -15.50 20.62
N SER A 638 -5.70 -15.82 21.77
CA SER A 638 -6.16 -15.33 23.05
C SER A 638 -5.70 -13.89 23.27
N ARG A 639 -6.25 -13.24 24.31
CA ARG A 639 -5.74 -11.92 24.73
C ARG A 639 -4.29 -11.99 25.20
N GLU A 640 -3.85 -13.12 25.73
CA GLU A 640 -2.48 -13.33 26.19
C GLU A 640 -1.52 -13.42 25.00
N ASP A 641 -1.92 -14.16 23.94
CA ASP A 641 -1.14 -14.21 22.69
C ASP A 641 -0.97 -12.81 22.10
N LEU A 642 -2.06 -12.04 22.01
CA LEU A 642 -2.01 -10.66 21.52
C LEU A 642 -1.19 -9.74 22.43
N ALA A 643 -1.19 -9.96 23.75
CA ALA A 643 -0.37 -9.20 24.67
C ALA A 643 1.12 -9.56 24.57
N GLY A 644 1.45 -10.81 24.25
CA GLY A 644 2.84 -11.26 24.04
C GLY A 644 3.44 -10.81 22.69
N VAL A 645 2.61 -10.41 21.74
CA VAL A 645 3.05 -9.78 20.47
C VAL A 645 3.57 -8.35 20.71
N ILE A 646 2.98 -7.62 21.67
CA ILE A 646 3.39 -6.26 22.10
C ILE A 646 4.67 -6.34 22.94
#